data_AF-F0JDJ1-F1
#
_entry.id   AF-F0JDJ1-F1
#
_cell.length_a   1.000
_cell.length_b   1.000
_cell.length_c   1.000
_cell.angle_alpha   90.00
_cell.angle_beta   90.00
_cell.angle_gamma   90.00
#
_symmetry.space_group_name_H-M   'P 1'
#
loop_
_entity.id
_entity.type
_entity.pdbx_description
1 polymer ?
#
loop_
_entity_poly.entity_id
_entity_poly.type
_entity_poly.pdbx_seq_one_letter_code
_entity_poly.pdbx_strand_id
1 'polypeptide(L)'
;MEQAELRQWEQKCIQEESPRCTAACPLHVDARECCSLLAAGRVDKAWAVLAKTMPLPGVLARTCDAPCKAACLRRDKGGPIEMGALERFLAGTAQAAKPPRPLPRNGKSVAVIGGNMTGLCAAWEIARKGFAVTVYCTAPDAGADLPDGVLDGELADMERMGVALKRGAPLTPELVEDRLDACDAVFIDGDGVPDAILNFAEPDEITLGTNRLGLFATRPGETSPVFMAAAGRRAANSILRFTQGVSMVKSRELEGPYETRLYTVLDKVEPVAPVAVGEGYDQPRAVEEAARCLKCECMECVKGCVFLKHYKQYPKVYVRQVYNNEAIVRGTRQANKMINSCMLCGLCDTVCPEDFAMGEVCLEARRHMIAKGTMPPSAHEFALRDMAFADGDKCALARHAPGETSSEYVFFPGCQLTATDPGGAERAYADLRTRLGKVGLILRCCGAPAAWSGRDALFGESLAELRADWQGLGSPRIIAACPSCLKILRQAMPEAEIVSHWSLLSALGLPDTALKTGGTLAVNDPCAAREDGALRGEVRGLLDALGVSVVEPEYSGGLTQCCGYGGLLNEVDPQLGRAAAQARADGADEDFVTYCAMCRDMIARTGKRTMHLYDLLYPGGEPGARPTPGHSERRENRVHLREKLLRELWSEADGVQAEDFERVRMTCTEMGAAAMEERRILISDVQKVLLQAERSGRHLVHGETGRFLASFRPNTVTYWVEYELTDGGYLVHNAWCHRMKIEGGQP
;
A
#
# COMPACT_ATOMS: atom_id res chain seq x y z
N MET A 1 8.75 -10.47 13.24
CA MET A 1 8.83 -9.02 13.51
C MET A 1 8.80 -8.81 15.01
N GLU A 2 9.74 -8.04 15.56
CA GLU A 2 9.75 -7.68 16.98
C GLU A 2 8.85 -6.45 17.25
N GLN A 3 8.44 -6.24 18.51
CA GLN A 3 7.54 -5.12 18.83
C GLN A 3 8.15 -3.74 18.53
N ALA A 4 9.47 -3.59 18.69
CA ALA A 4 10.16 -2.34 18.36
C ALA A 4 10.13 -2.04 16.86
N GLU A 5 10.32 -3.07 16.04
CA GLU A 5 10.28 -3.00 14.58
C GLU A 5 8.87 -2.67 14.08
N LEU A 6 7.82 -3.27 14.67
CA LEU A 6 6.43 -2.90 14.40
C LEU A 6 6.19 -1.40 14.62
N ARG A 7 6.66 -0.84 15.74
CA ARG A 7 6.47 0.59 16.04
C ARG A 7 7.18 1.50 15.04
N GLN A 8 8.37 1.10 14.57
CA GLN A 8 9.10 1.84 13.53
C GLN A 8 8.29 1.88 12.23
N TRP A 9 7.75 0.75 11.78
CA TRP A 9 6.86 0.71 10.61
C TRP A 9 5.59 1.54 10.82
N GLU A 10 4.94 1.44 11.97
CA GLU A 10 3.74 2.20 12.28
C GLU A 10 3.93 3.72 12.21
N GLN A 11 5.10 4.22 12.62
CA GLN A 11 5.44 5.65 12.65
C GLN A 11 5.67 6.26 11.25
N LYS A 12 6.04 5.44 10.26
CA LYS A 12 6.17 5.86 8.85
C LYS A 12 4.81 6.15 8.20
N CYS A 13 3.75 5.46 8.62
CA CYS A 13 2.43 5.66 8.03
C CYS A 13 1.71 6.87 8.68
N ILE A 14 1.58 7.94 7.89
CA ILE A 14 1.00 9.23 8.33
C ILE A 14 -0.51 9.37 8.07
N GLN A 15 -1.22 8.31 7.68
CA GLN A 15 -2.67 8.38 7.40
C GLN A 15 -3.52 8.78 8.63
N GLU A 16 -3.06 8.43 9.83
CA GLU A 16 -3.72 8.78 11.10
C GLU A 16 -3.34 10.19 11.62
N GLU A 17 -2.45 10.92 10.93
CA GLU A 17 -2.10 12.30 11.29
C GLU A 17 -3.26 13.26 11.04
N SER A 18 -3.33 14.32 11.84
CA SER A 18 -4.41 15.31 11.75
C SER A 18 -4.39 16.06 10.41
N PRO A 19 -5.53 16.32 9.77
CA PRO A 19 -5.60 17.25 8.64
C PRO A 19 -5.11 18.65 9.03
N ARG A 20 -4.56 19.40 8.05
CA ARG A 20 -4.02 20.75 8.29
C ARG A 20 -5.01 21.71 8.95
N CYS A 21 -6.31 21.61 8.62
CA CYS A 21 -7.34 22.43 9.27
C CYS A 21 -7.51 22.12 10.77
N THR A 22 -7.44 20.85 11.17
CA THR A 22 -7.51 20.42 12.56
C THR A 22 -6.21 20.74 13.30
N ALA A 23 -5.05 20.53 12.67
CA ALA A 23 -3.75 20.84 13.23
C ALA A 23 -3.55 22.36 13.43
N ALA A 24 -4.10 23.20 12.55
CA ALA A 24 -4.05 24.66 12.66
C ALA A 24 -5.11 25.25 13.60
N CYS A 25 -6.18 24.52 13.91
CA CYS A 25 -7.18 24.97 14.86
C CYS A 25 -6.62 24.87 16.29
N PRO A 26 -6.59 25.96 17.08
CA PRO A 26 -6.13 25.90 18.48
C PRO A 26 -6.97 24.97 19.38
N LEU A 27 -8.21 24.68 18.98
CA LEU A 27 -9.09 23.75 19.68
C LEU A 27 -9.10 22.35 19.07
N HIS A 28 -8.40 22.12 17.95
CA HIS A 28 -8.37 20.86 17.20
C HIS A 28 -9.76 20.31 16.83
N VAL A 29 -10.64 21.19 16.33
CA VAL A 29 -11.95 20.77 15.82
C VAL A 29 -11.78 19.90 14.58
N ASP A 30 -12.63 18.87 14.44
CA ASP A 30 -12.61 17.97 13.28
C ASP A 30 -13.45 18.58 12.13
N ALA A 31 -12.88 19.58 11.47
CA ALA A 31 -13.49 20.24 10.33
C ALA A 31 -13.73 19.25 9.17
N ARG A 32 -12.89 18.22 9.02
CA ARG A 32 -13.01 17.21 7.96
C ARG A 32 -14.27 16.35 8.13
N GLU A 33 -14.50 15.84 9.33
CA GLU A 33 -15.71 15.06 9.65
C GLU A 33 -16.96 15.95 9.60
N CYS A 34 -16.88 17.17 10.15
CA CYS A 34 -17.97 18.15 10.09
C CYS A 34 -18.41 18.42 8.64
N CYS A 35 -17.48 18.74 7.74
CA CYS A 35 -17.79 18.94 6.33
C CYS A 35 -18.36 17.68 5.67
N SER A 36 -17.85 16.50 6.02
CA SER A 36 -18.32 15.22 5.45
C SER A 36 -19.78 14.94 5.81
N LEU A 37 -20.17 15.19 7.07
CA LEU A 37 -21.54 15.04 7.54
C LEU A 37 -22.47 16.10 6.94
N LEU A 38 -22.02 17.35 6.89
CA LEU A 38 -22.80 18.46 6.34
C LEU A 38 -23.03 18.30 4.84
N ALA A 39 -22.02 17.91 4.07
CA ALA A 39 -22.18 17.59 2.64
C ALA A 39 -23.18 16.44 2.39
N ALA A 40 -23.34 15.53 3.35
CA ALA A 40 -24.36 14.48 3.33
C ALA A 40 -25.73 14.93 3.87
N GLY A 41 -25.93 16.23 4.11
CA GLY A 41 -27.16 16.83 4.64
C GLY A 41 -27.42 16.56 6.12
N ARG A 42 -26.45 16.01 6.86
CA ARG A 42 -26.61 15.60 8.27
C ARG A 42 -26.23 16.73 9.24
N VAL A 43 -27.03 17.81 9.22
CA VAL A 43 -26.81 19.05 9.97
C VAL A 43 -26.56 18.81 11.46
N ASP A 44 -27.44 18.11 12.16
CA ASP A 44 -27.30 17.90 13.62
C ASP A 44 -26.07 17.08 13.99
N LYS A 45 -25.68 16.12 13.14
CA LYS A 45 -24.47 15.32 13.37
C LYS A 45 -23.20 16.13 13.14
N ALA A 46 -23.21 17.01 12.13
CA ALA A 46 -22.10 17.94 11.90
C ALA A 46 -21.94 18.91 13.09
N TRP A 47 -23.05 19.45 13.60
CA TRP A 47 -23.04 20.27 14.81
C TRP A 47 -22.50 19.52 16.04
N ALA A 48 -22.93 18.28 16.24
CA ALA A 48 -22.44 17.45 17.35
C ALA A 48 -20.92 17.22 17.31
N VAL A 49 -20.31 17.15 16.13
CA VAL A 49 -18.84 17.04 15.98
C VAL A 49 -18.14 18.30 16.49
N LEU A 50 -18.65 19.49 16.16
CA LEU A 50 -18.10 20.76 16.63
C LEU A 50 -18.32 20.93 18.14
N ALA A 51 -19.56 20.73 18.60
CA ALA A 51 -19.95 20.91 19.99
C ALA A 51 -19.29 19.93 20.96
N LYS A 52 -18.84 18.77 20.47
CA LYS A 52 -18.03 17.83 21.27
C LYS A 52 -16.68 18.45 21.68
N THR A 53 -16.10 19.26 20.79
CA THR A 53 -14.76 19.81 20.98
C THR A 53 -14.80 21.24 21.49
N MET A 54 -15.68 22.12 21.01
CA MET A 54 -15.69 23.53 21.40
C MET A 54 -16.27 23.73 22.82
N PRO A 55 -15.60 24.48 23.72
CA PRO A 55 -16.29 25.07 24.88
C PRO A 55 -17.22 26.18 24.40
N LEU A 56 -18.37 26.36 25.04
CA LEU A 56 -19.36 27.38 24.64
C LEU A 56 -19.69 27.32 23.13
N PRO A 57 -20.04 26.14 22.57
CA PRO A 57 -20.07 25.94 21.13
C PRO A 57 -20.98 26.92 20.39
N GLY A 58 -22.13 27.32 20.95
CA GLY A 58 -23.04 28.30 20.35
C GLY A 58 -22.40 29.68 20.18
N VAL A 59 -21.54 30.08 21.12
CA VAL A 59 -20.77 31.32 21.07
C VAL A 59 -19.61 31.18 20.09
N LEU A 60 -18.73 30.18 20.28
CA LEU A 60 -17.51 30.04 19.47
C LEU A 60 -17.79 29.83 17.98
N ALA A 61 -18.81 29.06 17.63
CA ALA A 61 -19.17 28.85 16.24
C ALA A 61 -19.63 30.15 15.54
N ARG A 62 -20.02 31.19 16.30
CA ARG A 62 -20.38 32.50 15.76
C ARG A 62 -19.22 33.48 15.68
N THR A 63 -18.29 33.36 16.62
CA THR A 63 -17.18 34.31 16.80
C THR A 63 -15.85 33.81 16.23
N CYS A 64 -15.78 32.56 15.76
CA CYS A 64 -14.61 31.97 15.14
C CYS A 64 -14.09 32.82 13.96
N ASP A 65 -12.82 33.20 14.07
CA ASP A 65 -12.01 33.91 13.08
C ASP A 65 -11.39 32.97 12.02
N ALA A 66 -11.65 31.67 12.14
CA ALA A 66 -11.32 30.62 11.18
C ALA A 66 -9.83 30.55 10.75
N PRO A 67 -8.86 30.43 11.70
CA PRO A 67 -7.44 30.33 11.38
C PRO A 67 -7.10 29.12 10.48
N CYS A 68 -7.95 28.08 10.51
CA CYS A 68 -7.84 26.90 9.68
C CYS A 68 -7.92 27.20 8.16
N LYS A 69 -8.50 28.34 7.75
CA LYS A 69 -8.54 28.76 6.34
C LYS A 69 -7.14 28.96 5.76
N ALA A 70 -6.23 29.53 6.54
CA ALA A 70 -4.84 29.74 6.13
C ALA A 70 -4.05 28.44 5.98
N ALA A 71 -4.48 27.35 6.62
CA ALA A 71 -3.84 26.04 6.50
C ALA A 71 -4.54 25.10 5.49
N CYS A 72 -5.72 25.48 4.99
CA CYS A 72 -6.53 24.64 4.12
C CYS A 72 -5.85 24.39 2.77
N LEU A 73 -5.57 23.12 2.43
CA LEU A 73 -4.96 22.74 1.14
C LEU A 73 -5.77 23.17 -0.09
N ARG A 74 -7.10 23.30 0.04
CA ARG A 74 -7.95 23.74 -1.07
C ARG A 74 -7.73 25.20 -1.46
N ARG A 75 -7.12 26.02 -0.61
CA ARG A 75 -6.72 27.39 -0.97
C ARG A 75 -5.91 27.41 -2.27
N ASP A 76 -5.02 26.44 -2.43
CA ASP A 76 -4.14 26.35 -3.60
C ASP A 76 -4.89 25.81 -4.85
N LYS A 77 -6.19 25.48 -4.71
CA LYS A 77 -7.11 24.94 -5.73
C LYS A 77 -8.45 25.68 -5.76
N GLY A 78 -8.39 27.01 -5.84
CA GLY A 78 -9.55 27.88 -6.06
C GLY A 78 -10.14 28.53 -4.82
N GLY A 79 -9.69 28.15 -3.62
CA GLY A 79 -10.02 28.86 -2.37
C GLY A 79 -10.30 27.91 -1.20
N PRO A 80 -10.06 28.34 0.04
CA PRO A 80 -10.27 27.50 1.23
C PRO A 80 -11.75 27.15 1.42
N ILE A 81 -12.01 26.26 2.37
CA ILE A 81 -13.36 26.05 2.89
C ILE A 81 -13.72 27.21 3.82
N GLU A 82 -14.90 27.78 3.66
CA GLU A 82 -15.47 28.83 4.50
C GLU A 82 -15.98 28.27 5.83
N MET A 83 -15.07 27.66 6.61
CA MET A 83 -15.41 26.92 7.82
C MET A 83 -16.15 27.79 8.84
N GLY A 84 -15.73 29.03 9.08
CA GLY A 84 -16.43 29.93 10.01
C GLY A 84 -17.87 30.24 9.58
N ALA A 85 -18.17 30.27 8.27
CA ALA A 85 -19.54 30.44 7.79
C ALA A 85 -20.36 29.15 7.96
N LEU A 86 -19.76 27.98 7.78
CA LEU A 86 -20.39 26.69 8.08
C LEU A 86 -20.68 26.54 9.58
N GLU A 87 -19.74 26.94 10.45
CA GLU A 87 -19.93 26.94 11.90
C GLU A 87 -21.11 27.84 12.30
N ARG A 88 -21.17 29.07 11.79
CA ARG A 88 -22.30 29.99 11.99
C ARG A 88 -23.64 29.39 11.55
N PHE A 89 -23.68 28.80 10.36
CA PHE A 89 -24.88 28.14 9.83
C PHE A 89 -25.35 27.01 10.76
N LEU A 90 -24.44 26.12 11.14
CA LEU A 90 -24.75 24.97 12.00
C LEU A 90 -25.27 25.43 13.35
N ALA A 91 -24.62 26.43 13.95
CA ALA A 91 -24.99 26.94 15.25
C ALA A 91 -26.36 27.68 15.24
N GLY A 92 -26.81 28.18 14.08
CA GLY A 92 -28.11 28.82 13.90
C GLY A 92 -29.25 27.87 13.51
N THR A 93 -28.93 26.70 12.94
CA THR A 93 -29.92 25.82 12.30
C THR A 93 -30.06 24.47 12.97
N ALA A 94 -28.97 23.92 13.52
CA ALA A 94 -28.98 22.59 14.13
C ALA A 94 -29.78 22.58 15.44
N GLN A 95 -30.26 21.40 15.82
CA GLN A 95 -30.79 21.20 17.16
C GLN A 95 -29.69 21.48 18.21
N ALA A 96 -30.07 22.17 19.29
CA ALA A 96 -29.17 22.45 20.40
C ALA A 96 -28.47 21.16 20.88
N ALA A 97 -27.14 21.21 20.94
CA ALA A 97 -26.36 20.09 21.43
C ALA A 97 -26.56 19.98 22.94
N LYS A 98 -26.63 18.75 23.46
CA LYS A 98 -26.63 18.54 24.91
C LYS A 98 -25.24 18.88 25.44
N PRO A 99 -25.14 19.52 26.62
CA PRO A 99 -23.86 19.81 27.23
C PRO A 99 -23.11 18.50 27.49
N PRO A 100 -21.76 18.50 27.43
CA PRO A 100 -20.98 17.33 27.76
C PRO A 100 -21.23 16.94 29.22
N ARG A 101 -21.35 15.64 29.48
CA ARG A 101 -21.44 15.15 30.86
C ARG A 101 -20.08 15.34 31.54
N PRO A 102 -20.00 16.06 32.67
CA PRO A 102 -18.76 16.14 33.43
C PRO A 102 -18.27 14.77 33.89
N LEU A 103 -16.95 14.63 34.04
CA LEU A 103 -16.37 13.49 34.75
C LEU A 103 -16.86 13.46 36.21
N PRO A 104 -16.82 12.29 36.89
CA PRO A 104 -17.14 12.20 38.31
C PRO A 104 -16.36 13.22 39.13
N ARG A 105 -17.00 13.75 40.18
CA ARG A 105 -16.40 14.75 41.06
C ARG A 105 -15.06 14.24 41.61
N ASN A 106 -14.00 15.02 41.44
CA ASN A 106 -12.65 14.66 41.87
C ASN A 106 -12.31 15.16 43.29
N GLY A 107 -13.26 15.81 43.97
CA GLY A 107 -13.11 16.34 45.33
C GLY A 107 -12.35 17.67 45.43
N LYS A 108 -11.92 18.24 44.31
CA LYS A 108 -11.14 19.49 44.26
C LYS A 108 -11.96 20.66 43.75
N SER A 109 -11.56 21.86 44.16
CA SER A 109 -12.24 23.12 43.86
C SER A 109 -11.31 24.12 43.17
N VAL A 110 -11.88 24.88 42.23
CA VAL A 110 -11.17 25.91 41.47
C VAL A 110 -11.98 27.20 41.42
N ALA A 111 -11.33 28.31 41.74
CA ALA A 111 -11.90 29.64 41.53
C ALA A 111 -11.41 30.22 40.19
N VAL A 112 -12.33 30.72 39.38
CA VAL A 112 -12.02 31.49 38.16
C VAL A 112 -12.37 32.95 38.43
N ILE A 113 -11.40 33.85 38.28
CA ILE A 113 -11.53 35.27 38.52
C ILE A 113 -11.54 35.98 37.15
N GLY A 114 -12.66 36.62 36.82
CA GLY A 114 -12.94 37.18 35.50
C GLY A 114 -13.96 36.35 34.73
N GLY A 115 -14.88 37.04 34.05
CA GLY A 115 -16.04 36.44 33.36
C GLY A 115 -15.98 36.56 31.85
N ASN A 116 -14.79 36.79 31.26
CA ASN A 116 -14.66 36.94 29.81
C ASN A 116 -14.54 35.57 29.11
N MET A 117 -14.43 35.58 27.78
CA MET A 117 -14.34 34.36 26.96
C MET A 117 -13.34 33.33 27.49
N THR A 118 -12.12 33.76 27.83
CA THR A 118 -11.06 32.87 28.34
C THR A 118 -11.46 32.23 29.67
N GLY A 119 -11.94 33.03 30.63
CA GLY A 119 -12.41 32.58 31.93
C GLY A 119 -13.61 31.64 31.85
N LEU A 120 -14.59 31.96 31.00
CA LEU A 120 -15.77 31.11 30.79
C LEU A 120 -15.38 29.78 30.12
N CYS A 121 -14.50 29.79 29.12
CA CYS A 121 -13.98 28.58 28.50
C CYS A 121 -13.14 27.74 29.47
N ALA A 122 -12.32 28.38 30.31
CA ALA A 122 -11.57 27.70 31.37
C ALA A 122 -12.53 27.03 32.35
N ALA A 123 -13.55 27.75 32.83
CA ALA A 123 -14.55 27.21 33.75
C ALA A 123 -15.30 26.01 33.14
N TRP A 124 -15.69 26.09 31.86
CA TRP A 124 -16.30 24.98 31.12
C TRP A 124 -15.40 23.74 31.10
N GLU A 125 -14.14 23.91 30.72
CA GLU A 125 -13.16 22.83 30.59
C GLU A 125 -12.77 22.21 31.94
N ILE A 126 -12.62 23.04 32.97
CA ILE A 126 -12.31 22.61 34.34
C ILE A 126 -13.50 21.84 34.92
N ALA A 127 -14.73 22.34 34.76
CA ALA A 127 -15.93 21.65 35.23
C ALA A 127 -16.10 20.30 34.53
N ARG A 128 -15.85 20.21 33.22
CA ARG A 128 -15.88 18.95 32.46
C ARG A 128 -14.91 17.89 33.03
N LYS A 129 -13.80 18.31 33.66
CA LYS A 129 -12.81 17.44 34.31
C LYS A 129 -13.20 17.02 35.74
N GLY A 130 -14.37 17.41 36.24
CA GLY A 130 -14.93 16.96 37.52
C GLY A 130 -14.59 17.83 38.74
N PHE A 131 -14.04 19.03 38.53
CA PHE A 131 -13.79 19.99 39.61
C PHE A 131 -15.06 20.74 40.02
N ALA A 132 -15.13 21.18 41.28
CA ALA A 132 -16.09 22.17 41.70
C ALA A 132 -15.61 23.57 41.30
N VAL A 133 -16.30 24.24 40.38
CA VAL A 133 -15.85 25.52 39.81
C VAL A 133 -16.75 26.66 40.25
N THR A 134 -16.15 27.76 40.71
CA THR A 134 -16.85 29.03 40.94
C THR A 134 -16.23 30.13 40.11
N VAL A 135 -17.03 30.81 39.28
CA VAL A 135 -16.62 31.97 38.48
C VAL A 135 -17.02 33.25 39.21
N TYR A 136 -16.06 34.12 39.49
CA TYR A 136 -16.27 35.43 40.08
C TYR A 136 -16.11 36.48 38.99
N CYS A 137 -17.16 37.24 38.72
CA CYS A 137 -17.15 38.25 37.66
C CYS A 137 -18.08 39.42 37.99
N THR A 138 -17.81 40.58 37.40
CA THR A 138 -18.76 41.70 37.40
C THR A 138 -20.00 41.33 36.60
N ALA A 139 -19.79 40.93 35.35
CA ALA A 139 -20.79 40.32 34.48
C ALA A 139 -20.06 39.33 33.53
N PRO A 140 -20.69 38.22 33.13
CA PRO A 140 -20.17 37.38 32.06
C PRO A 140 -20.18 38.11 30.72
N ASP A 141 -19.10 38.01 29.95
CA ASP A 141 -18.97 38.64 28.64
C ASP A 141 -18.24 37.71 27.66
N ALA A 142 -18.83 37.48 26.49
CA ALA A 142 -18.21 36.70 25.42
C ALA A 142 -17.28 37.55 24.53
N GLY A 143 -17.25 38.87 24.71
CA GLY A 143 -16.42 39.80 23.94
C GLY A 143 -16.88 39.97 22.48
N ALA A 144 -18.13 39.64 22.17
CA ALA A 144 -18.67 39.71 20.82
C ALA A 144 -20.17 40.05 20.80
N ASP A 145 -20.62 40.68 19.72
CA ASP A 145 -22.03 40.91 19.45
C ASP A 145 -22.70 39.59 19.04
N LEU A 146 -23.59 39.08 19.90
CA LEU A 146 -24.22 37.78 19.78
C LEU A 146 -25.74 37.95 19.72
N PRO A 147 -26.45 37.07 19.00
CA PRO A 147 -27.91 37.04 19.08
C PRO A 147 -28.40 36.83 20.51
N ASP A 148 -29.53 37.46 20.84
CA ASP A 148 -30.14 37.42 22.16
C ASP A 148 -30.29 35.97 22.68
N GLY A 149 -29.88 35.77 23.94
CA GLY A 149 -30.01 34.49 24.65
C GLY A 149 -28.96 33.43 24.32
N VAL A 150 -28.07 33.63 23.34
CA VAL A 150 -27.01 32.66 23.01
C VAL A 150 -26.05 32.45 24.18
N LEU A 151 -25.52 33.55 24.76
CA LEU A 151 -24.63 33.46 25.92
C LEU A 151 -25.38 32.95 27.15
N ASP A 152 -26.60 33.40 27.40
CA ASP A 152 -27.41 32.94 28.54
C ASP A 152 -27.67 31.43 28.50
N GLY A 153 -27.94 30.87 27.31
CA GLY A 153 -28.12 29.44 27.12
C GLY A 153 -26.87 28.64 27.52
N GLU A 154 -25.69 29.07 27.06
CA GLU A 154 -24.40 28.45 27.37
C GLU A 154 -24.05 28.59 28.86
N LEU A 155 -24.31 29.74 29.48
CA LEU A 155 -24.13 29.95 30.93
C LEU A 155 -25.04 29.02 31.74
N ALA A 156 -26.30 28.85 31.32
CA ALA A 156 -27.20 27.91 31.96
C ALA A 156 -26.70 26.46 31.78
N ASP A 157 -26.06 26.14 30.66
CA ASP A 157 -25.45 24.82 30.43
C ASP A 157 -24.22 24.59 31.32
N MET A 158 -23.42 25.63 31.60
CA MET A 158 -22.36 25.61 32.61
C MET A 158 -22.91 25.36 34.02
N GLU A 159 -23.99 26.03 34.41
CA GLU A 159 -24.66 25.79 35.70
C GLU A 159 -25.19 24.36 35.79
N ARG A 160 -25.75 23.84 34.69
CA ARG A 160 -26.18 22.43 34.55
C ARG A 160 -25.01 21.43 34.49
N MET A 161 -23.77 21.89 34.34
CA MET A 161 -22.53 21.14 34.59
C MET A 161 -21.98 21.30 36.02
N GLY A 162 -22.60 22.16 36.84
CA GLY A 162 -22.21 22.39 38.24
C GLY A 162 -21.27 23.56 38.47
N VAL A 163 -21.12 24.46 37.49
CA VAL A 163 -20.39 25.73 37.67
C VAL A 163 -21.24 26.72 38.46
N ALA A 164 -20.68 27.33 39.50
CA ALA A 164 -21.34 28.41 40.25
C ALA A 164 -20.92 29.79 39.69
N LEU A 165 -21.87 30.59 39.24
CA LEU A 165 -21.62 31.94 38.74
C LEU A 165 -21.89 32.99 39.83
N LYS A 166 -20.85 33.68 40.30
CA LYS A 166 -20.94 34.81 41.25
C LYS A 166 -20.82 36.13 40.50
N ARG A 167 -21.96 36.63 40.03
CA ARG A 167 -22.10 37.91 39.32
C ARG A 167 -22.06 39.09 40.29
N GLY A 168 -21.58 40.24 39.84
CA GLY A 168 -21.41 41.45 40.67
C GLY A 168 -20.35 41.31 41.77
N ALA A 169 -19.47 40.32 41.67
CA ALA A 169 -18.40 40.14 42.66
C ALA A 169 -17.33 41.24 42.50
N PRO A 170 -16.91 41.92 43.58
CA PRO A 170 -15.81 42.87 43.51
C PRO A 170 -14.50 42.11 43.24
N LEU A 171 -13.92 42.34 42.07
CA LEU A 171 -12.66 41.70 41.67
C LEU A 171 -11.50 42.49 42.28
N THR A 172 -11.01 42.05 43.45
CA THR A 172 -9.86 42.65 44.14
C THR A 172 -8.73 41.66 44.40
N PRO A 173 -7.48 42.12 44.63
CA PRO A 173 -6.39 41.25 45.05
C PRO A 173 -6.70 40.42 46.30
N GLU A 174 -7.48 40.97 47.25
CA GLU A 174 -7.90 40.25 48.47
C GLU A 174 -8.80 39.05 48.14
N LEU A 175 -9.66 39.16 47.12
CA LEU A 175 -10.44 38.02 46.65
C LEU A 175 -9.53 36.90 46.11
N VAL A 176 -8.48 37.26 45.37
CA VAL A 176 -7.53 36.27 44.84
C VAL A 176 -6.81 35.53 45.98
N GLU A 177 -6.33 36.26 47.00
CA GLU A 177 -5.71 35.69 48.20
C GLU A 177 -6.66 34.73 48.93
N ASP A 178 -7.85 35.21 49.27
CA ASP A 178 -8.86 34.45 49.99
C ASP A 178 -9.28 33.17 49.22
N ARG A 179 -9.30 33.22 47.89
CA ARG A 179 -9.58 32.03 47.07
C ARG A 179 -8.37 31.10 46.94
N LEU A 180 -7.15 31.60 46.96
CA LEU A 180 -5.94 30.76 46.99
C LEU A 180 -5.84 29.96 48.29
N ASP A 181 -6.28 30.52 49.41
CA ASP A 181 -6.34 29.81 50.69
C ASP A 181 -7.48 28.79 50.75
N ALA A 182 -8.58 29.03 50.04
CA ALA A 182 -9.81 28.23 50.12
C ALA A 182 -9.99 27.18 49.01
N CYS A 183 -9.25 27.28 47.90
CA CYS A 183 -9.40 26.40 46.73
C CYS A 183 -8.08 25.70 46.37
N ASP A 184 -8.17 24.59 45.65
CA ASP A 184 -6.98 23.85 45.20
C ASP A 184 -6.22 24.59 44.09
N ALA A 185 -6.90 25.45 43.34
CA ALA A 185 -6.29 26.34 42.35
C ALA A 185 -7.14 27.58 42.10
N VAL A 186 -6.51 28.64 41.63
CA VAL A 186 -7.15 29.87 41.16
C VAL A 186 -6.67 30.18 39.74
N PHE A 187 -7.60 30.53 38.85
CA PHE A 187 -7.31 30.99 37.50
C PHE A 187 -7.77 32.44 37.32
N ILE A 188 -6.87 33.31 36.87
CA ILE A 188 -7.16 34.71 36.53
C ILE A 188 -7.29 34.82 35.01
N ASP A 189 -8.44 35.29 34.55
CA ASP A 189 -8.67 35.72 33.17
C ASP A 189 -8.11 37.13 32.98
N GLY A 190 -6.94 37.24 32.33
CA GLY A 190 -6.20 38.50 32.18
C GLY A 190 -6.98 39.62 31.49
N ASP A 191 -7.92 39.30 30.60
CA ASP A 191 -8.75 40.29 29.90
C ASP A 191 -10.01 40.68 30.71
N GLY A 192 -10.36 39.90 31.74
CA GLY A 192 -11.58 40.04 32.52
C GLY A 192 -11.41 40.67 33.90
N VAL A 193 -10.22 41.20 34.21
CA VAL A 193 -9.87 41.71 35.55
C VAL A 193 -9.20 43.08 35.50
N PRO A 194 -9.28 43.90 36.58
CA PRO A 194 -8.56 45.17 36.67
C PRO A 194 -7.04 44.99 36.75
N ASP A 195 -6.28 46.04 36.38
CA ASP A 195 -4.80 46.08 36.43
C ASP A 195 -4.20 45.65 37.78
N ALA A 196 -4.91 45.92 38.87
CA ALA A 196 -4.49 45.55 40.23
C ALA A 196 -4.40 44.02 40.44
N ILE A 197 -5.23 43.24 39.73
CA ILE A 197 -5.18 41.77 39.72
C ILE A 197 -4.28 41.26 38.60
N LEU A 198 -4.26 41.95 37.46
CA LEU A 198 -3.44 41.57 36.32
C LEU A 198 -1.94 41.46 36.68
N ASN A 199 -1.44 42.42 37.47
CA ASN A 199 -0.05 42.47 37.91
C ASN A 199 0.23 41.63 39.17
N PHE A 200 -0.72 40.81 39.61
CA PHE A 200 -0.63 40.06 40.86
C PHE A 200 0.41 38.93 40.78
N ALA A 201 0.61 38.35 39.59
CA ALA A 201 1.71 37.43 39.31
C ALA A 201 1.93 37.27 37.80
N GLU A 202 3.17 37.02 37.38
CA GLU A 202 3.53 36.81 35.96
C GLU A 202 3.29 35.35 35.56
N PRO A 203 2.50 35.06 34.51
CA PRO A 203 2.25 33.70 34.07
C PRO A 203 3.34 33.15 33.13
N ASP A 204 3.65 31.87 33.28
CA ASP A 204 4.47 31.11 32.34
C ASP A 204 3.75 30.91 31.00
N GLU A 205 4.46 31.05 29.88
CA GLU A 205 3.86 30.99 28.53
C GLU A 205 3.24 29.62 28.18
N ILE A 206 3.85 28.55 28.69
CA ILE A 206 3.46 27.19 28.35
C ILE A 206 2.41 26.68 29.32
N THR A 207 2.65 26.81 30.61
CA THR A 207 1.82 26.24 31.67
C THR A 207 0.75 27.20 32.16
N LEU A 208 0.86 28.50 31.92
CA LEU A 208 0.02 29.54 32.51
C LEU A 208 0.08 29.57 34.05
N GLY A 209 0.95 28.77 34.67
CA GLY A 209 1.22 28.82 36.11
C GLY A 209 2.05 30.03 36.42
N THR A 210 1.90 30.56 37.63
CA THR A 210 2.66 31.73 38.08
C THR A 210 3.74 31.33 39.09
N ASN A 211 4.52 32.31 39.54
CA ASN A 211 5.45 32.11 40.66
C ASN A 211 4.73 31.85 42.00
N ARG A 212 3.41 32.01 42.06
CA ARG A 212 2.58 31.68 43.23
C ARG A 212 1.95 30.30 43.05
N LEU A 213 2.20 29.43 44.02
CA LEU A 213 1.71 28.05 43.99
C LEU A 213 0.17 28.03 43.95
N GLY A 214 -0.39 27.26 43.02
CA GLY A 214 -1.85 27.15 42.84
C GLY A 214 -2.49 28.29 42.05
N LEU A 215 -1.75 29.34 41.68
CA LEU A 215 -2.25 30.45 40.88
C LEU A 215 -1.83 30.31 39.41
N PHE A 216 -2.82 30.43 38.53
CA PHE A 216 -2.69 30.43 37.07
C PHE A 216 -3.28 31.71 36.49
N ALA A 217 -2.73 32.21 35.38
CA ALA A 217 -3.24 33.41 34.73
C ALA A 217 -2.96 33.42 33.22
N THR A 218 -3.76 34.16 32.46
CA THR A 218 -3.42 34.56 31.08
C THR A 218 -2.91 36.00 31.04
N ARG A 219 -2.07 36.31 30.06
CA ARG A 219 -1.74 37.70 29.71
C ARG A 219 -2.91 38.32 28.93
N PRO A 220 -3.15 39.63 29.04
CA PRO A 220 -4.22 40.30 28.30
C PRO A 220 -3.81 40.58 26.86
N GLY A 221 -4.78 40.90 26.01
CA GLY A 221 -4.55 41.40 24.65
C GLY A 221 -4.66 40.34 23.55
N GLU A 222 -5.05 39.11 23.87
CA GLU A 222 -5.54 38.19 22.85
C GLU A 222 -6.84 38.77 22.26
N THR A 223 -7.01 38.70 20.94
CA THR A 223 -8.20 39.24 20.26
C THR A 223 -8.96 38.17 19.49
N SER A 224 -8.34 37.01 19.29
CA SER A 224 -8.97 35.88 18.62
C SER A 224 -9.79 35.04 19.60
N PRO A 225 -11.12 34.91 19.40
CA PRO A 225 -11.98 34.12 20.29
C PRO A 225 -11.57 32.65 20.39
N VAL A 226 -11.06 32.04 19.31
CA VAL A 226 -10.62 30.64 19.33
C VAL A 226 -9.32 30.44 20.11
N PHE A 227 -8.41 31.42 20.09
CA PHE A 227 -7.20 31.39 20.91
C PHE A 227 -7.48 31.69 22.38
N MET A 228 -8.42 32.60 22.70
CA MET A 228 -8.94 32.79 24.06
C MET A 228 -9.49 31.48 24.64
N ALA A 229 -10.33 30.78 23.86
CA ALA A 229 -10.86 29.48 24.27
C ALA A 229 -9.77 28.41 24.44
N ALA A 230 -8.76 28.40 23.58
CA ALA A 230 -7.62 27.50 23.69
C ALA A 230 -6.77 27.80 24.93
N ALA A 231 -6.60 29.07 25.29
CA ALA A 231 -5.94 29.47 26.54
C ALA A 231 -6.72 28.98 27.76
N GLY A 232 -8.06 29.08 27.74
CA GLY A 232 -8.91 28.51 28.80
C GLY A 232 -8.76 26.98 28.93
N ARG A 233 -8.71 26.25 27.80
CA ARG A 233 -8.41 24.81 27.80
C ARG A 233 -7.01 24.50 28.33
N ARG A 234 -6.02 25.29 27.93
CA ARG A 234 -4.63 25.16 28.40
C ARG A 234 -4.56 25.32 29.92
N ALA A 235 -5.24 26.33 30.47
CA ALA A 235 -5.34 26.55 31.91
C ALA A 235 -5.98 25.34 32.62
N ALA A 236 -7.09 24.82 32.08
CA ALA A 236 -7.75 23.63 32.61
C ALA A 236 -6.84 22.40 32.64
N ASN A 237 -6.01 22.20 31.60
CA ASN A 237 -5.02 21.13 31.55
C ASN A 237 -3.90 21.32 32.57
N SER A 238 -3.40 22.55 32.72
CA SER A 238 -2.36 22.88 33.69
C SER A 238 -2.83 22.67 35.13
N ILE A 239 -4.03 23.17 35.47
CA ILE A 239 -4.64 22.98 36.79
C ILE A 239 -4.86 21.49 37.09
N LEU A 240 -5.34 20.72 36.10
CA LEU A 240 -5.48 19.26 36.28
C LEU A 240 -4.13 18.60 36.58
N ARG A 241 -3.08 18.92 35.81
CA ARG A 241 -1.73 18.34 36.01
C ARG A 241 -1.13 18.76 37.35
N PHE A 242 -1.27 20.04 37.70
CA PHE A 242 -0.84 20.61 38.97
C PHE A 242 -1.47 19.88 40.15
N THR A 243 -2.81 19.80 40.16
CA THR A 243 -3.52 19.14 41.26
C THR A 243 -3.22 17.65 41.35
N GLN A 244 -2.84 16.98 40.26
CA GLN A 244 -2.41 15.59 40.25
C GLN A 244 -0.94 15.39 40.67
N GLY A 245 -0.17 16.45 40.86
CA GLY A 245 1.26 16.36 41.18
C GLY A 245 2.11 15.82 40.02
N VAL A 246 1.65 15.96 38.78
CA VAL A 246 2.40 15.54 37.58
C VAL A 246 3.01 16.73 36.85
N SER A 247 3.96 16.46 35.95
CA SER A 247 4.65 17.52 35.21
C SER A 247 3.69 18.37 34.38
N MET A 248 3.77 19.69 34.53
CA MET A 248 2.98 20.65 33.74
C MET A 248 3.61 20.98 32.37
N VAL A 249 4.91 20.71 32.19
CA VAL A 249 5.67 21.15 31.01
C VAL A 249 5.85 20.06 29.94
N LYS A 250 5.73 18.78 30.30
CA LYS A 250 5.92 17.68 29.34
C LYS A 250 4.72 17.51 28.42
N SER A 251 4.98 17.20 27.15
CA SER A 251 3.97 16.86 26.13
C SER A 251 2.91 17.96 25.95
N ARG A 252 3.39 19.16 25.62
CA ARG A 252 2.59 20.38 25.39
C ARG A 252 2.57 20.81 23.91
N GLU A 253 3.41 20.20 23.09
CA GLU A 253 3.64 20.51 21.67
C GLU A 253 2.38 20.40 20.78
N LEU A 254 1.36 19.65 21.21
CA LEU A 254 0.09 19.46 20.49
C LEU A 254 -1.11 20.15 21.15
N GLU A 255 -0.91 21.09 22.08
CA GLU A 255 -2.03 21.79 22.74
C GLU A 255 -2.53 23.04 22.00
N GLY A 256 -1.77 23.54 21.03
CA GLY A 256 -2.16 24.62 20.15
C GLY A 256 -1.87 24.25 18.70
N PRO A 257 -1.87 25.22 17.77
CA PRO A 257 -1.56 24.94 16.37
C PRO A 257 -0.19 24.25 16.20
N TYR A 258 -0.13 23.23 15.36
CA TYR A 258 1.11 22.53 15.03
C TYR A 258 1.15 22.15 13.54
N GLU A 259 2.36 21.87 13.04
CA GLU A 259 2.54 21.34 11.69
C GLU A 259 2.27 19.85 11.66
N THR A 260 1.34 19.44 10.80
CA THR A 260 1.03 18.03 10.57
C THR A 260 1.89 17.46 9.45
N ARG A 261 2.29 16.19 9.61
CA ARG A 261 2.94 15.40 8.55
C ARG A 261 1.96 14.94 7.47
N LEU A 262 0.64 15.03 7.69
CA LEU A 262 -0.35 14.51 6.75
C LEU A 262 -0.16 15.09 5.34
N TYR A 263 0.07 14.19 4.40
CA TYR A 263 0.29 14.49 2.99
C TYR A 263 -0.98 14.23 2.16
N THR A 264 -1.30 15.11 1.22
CA THR A 264 -2.42 14.93 0.29
C THR A 264 -2.02 15.53 -1.07
N VAL A 265 -2.03 14.71 -2.11
CA VAL A 265 -1.72 15.13 -3.49
C VAL A 265 -2.85 16.01 -4.04
N LEU A 266 -2.48 17.10 -4.70
CA LEU A 266 -3.42 18.07 -5.28
C LEU A 266 -3.47 18.06 -6.80
N ASP A 267 -2.62 17.29 -7.49
CA ASP A 267 -2.41 17.37 -8.95
C ASP A 267 -3.72 17.23 -9.74
N LYS A 268 -4.56 16.26 -9.35
CA LYS A 268 -5.86 15.96 -9.97
C LYS A 268 -7.06 16.69 -9.34
N VAL A 269 -6.80 17.64 -8.44
CA VAL A 269 -7.86 18.42 -7.81
C VAL A 269 -8.21 19.60 -8.70
N GLU A 270 -9.47 19.64 -9.16
CA GLU A 270 -10.01 20.74 -9.94
C GLU A 270 -10.15 22.02 -9.10
N PRO A 271 -9.76 23.19 -9.64
CA PRO A 271 -9.99 24.47 -8.99
C PRO A 271 -11.47 24.82 -8.90
N VAL A 272 -11.96 25.12 -7.68
CA VAL A 272 -13.36 25.56 -7.47
C VAL A 272 -13.38 26.71 -6.47
N ALA A 273 -14.03 27.82 -6.85
CA ALA A 273 -14.21 28.99 -5.98
C ALA A 273 -15.10 28.68 -4.76
N PRO A 274 -14.94 29.41 -3.63
CA PRO A 274 -15.87 29.31 -2.50
C PRO A 274 -17.29 29.74 -2.83
N VAL A 275 -18.25 29.09 -2.19
CA VAL A 275 -19.66 29.51 -2.25
C VAL A 275 -19.79 30.84 -1.54
N ALA A 276 -20.39 31.84 -2.19
CA ALA A 276 -20.52 33.18 -1.64
C ALA A 276 -21.31 33.16 -0.31
N VAL A 277 -20.70 33.72 0.74
CA VAL A 277 -21.27 33.75 2.09
C VAL A 277 -22.47 34.70 2.17
N GLY A 278 -22.36 35.92 1.61
CA GLY A 278 -23.41 36.94 1.73
C GLY A 278 -23.74 37.24 3.20
N GLU A 279 -25.03 37.22 3.55
CA GLU A 279 -25.52 37.36 4.94
C GLU A 279 -25.37 36.07 5.79
N GLY A 280 -24.91 34.98 5.18
CA GLY A 280 -24.85 33.66 5.78
C GLY A 280 -25.34 32.58 4.81
N TYR A 281 -25.05 31.31 5.14
CA TYR A 281 -25.53 30.18 4.36
C TYR A 281 -26.93 29.76 4.76
N ASP A 282 -27.72 29.39 3.75
CA ASP A 282 -28.83 28.45 3.91
C ASP A 282 -28.31 27.01 3.79
N GLN A 283 -29.18 26.03 4.03
CA GLN A 283 -28.77 24.63 3.99
C GLN A 283 -28.21 24.19 2.62
N PRO A 284 -28.82 24.51 1.46
CA PRO A 284 -28.25 24.16 0.16
C PRO A 284 -26.83 24.71 -0.05
N ARG A 285 -26.60 26.00 0.23
CA ARG A 285 -25.27 26.61 0.09
C ARG A 285 -24.25 26.05 1.08
N ALA A 286 -24.67 25.74 2.31
CA ALA A 286 -23.81 25.12 3.31
C ALA A 286 -23.40 23.68 2.91
N VAL A 287 -24.33 22.91 2.33
CA VAL A 287 -24.07 21.57 1.79
C VAL A 287 -23.08 21.66 0.61
N GLU A 288 -23.30 22.60 -0.31
CA GLU A 288 -22.43 22.84 -1.45
C GLU A 288 -21.00 23.23 -1.03
N GLU A 289 -20.87 24.18 -0.11
CA GLU A 289 -19.58 24.62 0.42
C GLU A 289 -18.87 23.48 1.18
N ALA A 290 -19.59 22.72 2.01
CA ALA A 290 -19.02 21.57 2.70
C ALA A 290 -18.57 20.46 1.73
N ALA A 291 -19.27 20.27 0.61
CA ALA A 291 -18.93 19.29 -0.42
C ALA A 291 -17.61 19.62 -1.15
N ARG A 292 -17.14 20.88 -1.09
CA ARG A 292 -15.82 21.26 -1.60
C ARG A 292 -14.67 20.66 -0.78
N CYS A 293 -14.90 20.21 0.46
CA CYS A 293 -13.84 19.65 1.31
C CYS A 293 -13.12 18.48 0.63
N LEU A 294 -11.78 18.55 0.58
CA LEU A 294 -10.94 17.51 -0.04
C LEU A 294 -10.92 16.19 0.74
N LYS A 295 -11.41 16.20 1.98
CA LYS A 295 -11.31 15.07 2.92
C LYS A 295 -9.87 14.57 3.01
N CYS A 296 -8.94 15.51 3.25
CA CYS A 296 -7.49 15.28 3.20
C CYS A 296 -7.10 14.00 3.93
N GLU A 297 -6.33 13.17 3.23
CA GLU A 297 -5.82 11.87 3.64
C GLU A 297 -4.54 11.54 2.86
N CYS A 298 -3.71 10.66 3.42
CA CYS A 298 -2.50 10.12 2.81
C CYS A 298 -2.73 8.66 2.39
N MET A 299 -3.25 8.47 1.18
CA MET A 299 -3.59 7.15 0.64
C MET A 299 -2.86 6.82 -0.68
N GLU A 300 -1.80 7.53 -1.05
CA GLU A 300 -1.13 7.38 -2.37
C GLU A 300 -0.65 5.96 -2.66
N CYS A 301 -0.05 5.29 -1.67
CA CYS A 301 0.35 3.89 -1.79
C CYS A 301 -0.85 2.95 -2.04
N VAL A 302 -2.01 3.24 -1.44
CA VAL A 302 -3.24 2.47 -1.65
C VAL A 302 -3.86 2.80 -3.01
N LYS A 303 -3.91 4.08 -3.42
CA LYS A 303 -4.39 4.51 -4.73
C LYS A 303 -3.62 3.84 -5.88
N GLY A 304 -2.31 3.67 -5.73
CA GLY A 304 -1.46 3.03 -6.73
C GLY A 304 -1.41 1.50 -6.69
N CYS A 305 -1.88 0.84 -5.62
CA CYS A 305 -1.63 -0.60 -5.42
C CYS A 305 -2.90 -1.44 -5.35
N VAL A 306 -3.14 -2.28 -6.37
CA VAL A 306 -4.30 -3.21 -6.42
C VAL A 306 -4.34 -4.14 -5.20
N PHE A 307 -3.18 -4.61 -4.74
CA PHE A 307 -3.08 -5.43 -3.53
C PHE A 307 -3.57 -4.68 -2.28
N LEU A 308 -3.14 -3.44 -2.06
CA LEU A 308 -3.58 -2.66 -0.90
C LEU A 308 -5.05 -2.25 -1.00
N LYS A 309 -5.57 -1.96 -2.21
CA LYS A 309 -7.01 -1.71 -2.40
C LYS A 309 -7.86 -2.91 -2.03
N HIS A 310 -7.40 -4.11 -2.38
CA HIS A 310 -8.15 -5.36 -2.17
C HIS A 310 -8.53 -5.58 -0.69
N TYR A 311 -7.63 -5.22 0.24
CA TYR A 311 -7.85 -5.43 1.68
C TYR A 311 -8.53 -4.24 2.40
N LYS A 312 -8.84 -3.14 1.69
CA LYS A 312 -9.69 -2.02 2.15
C LYS A 312 -9.26 -1.35 3.48
N GLN A 313 -7.97 -1.30 3.75
CA GLN A 313 -7.33 -0.59 4.86
C GLN A 313 -6.07 0.15 4.36
N TYR A 314 -5.18 0.56 5.26
CA TYR A 314 -3.96 1.32 4.98
C TYR A 314 -2.74 0.73 5.70
N PRO A 315 -1.50 1.12 5.31
CA PRO A 315 -0.26 0.43 5.71
C PRO A 315 -0.07 0.20 7.21
N LYS A 316 -0.41 1.17 8.07
CA LYS A 316 -0.32 1.01 9.54
C LYS A 316 -1.18 -0.14 10.07
N VAL A 317 -2.40 -0.27 9.58
CA VAL A 317 -3.30 -1.39 9.94
C VAL A 317 -2.76 -2.70 9.37
N TYR A 318 -2.23 -2.66 8.15
CA TYR A 318 -1.65 -3.84 7.52
C TYR A 318 -0.42 -4.38 8.26
N VAL A 319 0.51 -3.52 8.70
CA VAL A 319 1.69 -4.02 9.44
C VAL A 319 1.30 -4.64 10.79
N ARG A 320 0.31 -4.07 11.50
CA ARG A 320 -0.29 -4.70 12.69
C ARG A 320 -0.88 -6.07 12.38
N GLN A 321 -1.60 -6.18 11.26
CA GLN A 321 -2.19 -7.45 10.82
C GLN A 321 -1.09 -8.47 10.47
N VAL A 322 -0.03 -8.07 9.78
CA VAL A 322 1.12 -8.93 9.48
C VAL A 322 1.78 -9.43 10.77
N TYR A 323 2.07 -8.53 11.72
CA TYR A 323 2.62 -8.87 13.02
C TYR A 323 1.75 -9.87 13.79
N ASN A 324 0.44 -9.62 13.88
CA ASN A 324 -0.51 -10.50 14.56
C ASN A 324 -0.62 -11.88 13.88
N ASN A 325 -0.65 -11.91 12.55
CA ASN A 325 -0.73 -13.15 11.78
C ASN A 325 0.55 -13.97 11.88
N GLU A 326 1.72 -13.33 12.00
CA GLU A 326 3.00 -14.01 12.24
C GLU A 326 3.05 -14.67 13.63
N ALA A 327 2.43 -14.04 14.64
CA ALA A 327 2.43 -14.52 16.03
C ALA A 327 1.41 -15.65 16.29
N ILE A 328 0.27 -15.67 15.59
CA ILE A 328 -0.82 -16.62 15.82
C ILE A 328 -0.78 -17.71 14.76
N VAL A 329 0.08 -18.72 14.92
CA VAL A 329 0.09 -19.90 14.03
C VAL A 329 -0.29 -21.17 14.78
N ARG A 330 -1.59 -21.33 15.02
CA ARG A 330 -2.28 -22.64 15.01
C ARG A 330 -3.67 -22.44 14.40
N GLY A 331 -3.85 -22.77 13.11
CA GLY A 331 -5.15 -23.23 12.62
C GLY A 331 -5.84 -22.54 11.43
N THR A 332 -5.40 -21.39 10.90
CA THR A 332 -6.14 -20.73 9.80
C THR A 332 -5.27 -20.24 8.64
N ARG A 333 -5.35 -20.96 7.51
CA ARG A 333 -4.58 -20.71 6.27
C ARG A 333 -4.89 -19.37 5.58
N GLN A 334 -6.01 -18.72 5.91
CA GLN A 334 -6.45 -17.44 5.32
C GLN A 334 -5.62 -16.23 5.80
N ALA A 335 -5.12 -16.26 7.04
CA ALA A 335 -4.39 -15.15 7.64
C ALA A 335 -3.09 -14.81 6.86
N ASN A 336 -2.43 -15.82 6.30
CA ASN A 336 -1.17 -15.65 5.57
C ASN A 336 -1.38 -15.33 4.08
N LYS A 337 -2.62 -15.39 3.56
CA LYS A 337 -2.90 -15.09 2.14
C LYS A 337 -2.47 -13.66 1.81
N MET A 338 -2.78 -12.71 2.68
CA MET A 338 -2.39 -11.30 2.53
C MET A 338 -0.87 -11.11 2.44
N ILE A 339 -0.10 -11.70 3.35
CA ILE A 339 1.38 -11.60 3.34
C ILE A 339 1.96 -12.14 2.02
N ASN A 340 1.42 -13.27 1.56
CA ASN A 340 1.92 -13.98 0.38
C ASN A 340 1.37 -13.42 -0.94
N SER A 341 0.35 -12.55 -0.91
CA SER A 341 -0.21 -11.87 -2.09
C SER A 341 0.55 -10.58 -2.49
N CYS A 342 1.48 -10.07 -1.68
CA CYS A 342 2.27 -8.90 -2.07
C CYS A 342 3.18 -9.21 -3.27
N MET A 343 3.22 -8.29 -4.24
CA MET A 343 3.99 -8.46 -5.49
C MET A 343 5.46 -8.01 -5.39
N LEU A 344 5.87 -7.46 -4.24
CA LEU A 344 7.24 -6.97 -4.00
C LEU A 344 7.73 -5.96 -5.06
N CYS A 345 6.82 -5.16 -5.63
CA CYS A 345 7.11 -4.32 -6.79
C CYS A 345 7.72 -2.94 -6.46
N GLY A 346 7.81 -2.59 -5.18
CA GLY A 346 8.38 -1.32 -4.71
C GLY A 346 7.49 -0.08 -4.88
N LEU A 347 6.34 -0.17 -5.56
CA LEU A 347 5.53 1.04 -5.83
C LEU A 347 5.11 1.78 -4.55
N CYS A 348 4.73 1.04 -3.51
CA CYS A 348 4.32 1.62 -2.23
C CYS A 348 5.41 2.47 -1.58
N ASP A 349 6.68 2.10 -1.78
CA ASP A 349 7.83 2.83 -1.27
C ASP A 349 8.01 4.11 -2.08
N THR A 350 8.08 3.98 -3.42
CA THR A 350 8.28 5.10 -4.35
C THR A 350 7.24 6.21 -4.25
N VAL A 351 5.98 5.90 -3.92
CA VAL A 351 4.90 6.91 -3.80
C VAL A 351 4.66 7.36 -2.36
N CYS A 352 5.32 6.76 -1.37
CA CYS A 352 5.13 7.14 0.01
C CYS A 352 5.99 8.37 0.33
N PRO A 353 5.44 9.43 0.93
CA PRO A 353 6.23 10.60 1.35
C PRO A 353 7.16 10.32 2.54
N GLU A 354 7.07 9.14 3.16
CA GLU A 354 7.76 8.75 4.39
C GLU A 354 8.40 7.35 4.26
N ASP A 355 8.69 6.94 3.02
CA ASP A 355 9.43 5.71 2.68
C ASP A 355 8.86 4.43 3.34
N PHE A 356 7.53 4.27 3.26
CA PHE A 356 6.85 3.06 3.71
C PHE A 356 6.91 1.96 2.62
N ALA A 357 7.85 1.04 2.77
CA ALA A 357 8.01 -0.11 1.90
C ALA A 357 7.19 -1.34 2.36
N MET A 358 5.90 -1.40 2.02
CA MET A 358 5.06 -2.59 2.29
C MET A 358 5.62 -3.88 1.66
N GLY A 359 6.34 -3.77 0.55
CA GLY A 359 7.04 -4.90 -0.06
C GLY A 359 8.01 -5.58 0.92
N GLU A 360 8.80 -4.79 1.64
CA GLU A 360 9.78 -5.28 2.63
C GLU A 360 9.07 -5.92 3.82
N VAL A 361 8.06 -5.26 4.38
CA VAL A 361 7.22 -5.81 5.46
C VAL A 361 6.71 -7.21 5.12
N CYS A 362 6.19 -7.39 3.89
CA CYS A 362 5.71 -8.70 3.46
C CYS A 362 6.85 -9.71 3.22
N LEU A 363 7.99 -9.30 2.67
CA LEU A 363 9.12 -10.19 2.41
C LEU A 363 9.76 -10.67 3.71
N GLU A 364 9.95 -9.79 4.69
CA GLU A 364 10.48 -10.18 6.00
C GLU A 364 9.52 -11.11 6.74
N ALA A 365 8.21 -10.83 6.68
CA ALA A 365 7.22 -11.77 7.22
C ALA A 365 7.28 -13.15 6.54
N ARG A 366 7.52 -13.22 5.22
CA ARG A 366 7.75 -14.50 4.52
C ARG A 366 8.99 -15.22 5.06
N ARG A 367 10.11 -14.52 5.22
CA ARG A 367 11.36 -15.07 5.78
C ARG A 367 11.16 -15.61 7.20
N HIS A 368 10.51 -14.84 8.06
CA HIS A 368 10.19 -15.29 9.42
C HIS A 368 9.29 -16.52 9.43
N MET A 369 8.28 -16.57 8.56
CA MET A 369 7.41 -17.76 8.42
C MET A 369 8.18 -18.99 7.94
N ILE A 370 9.17 -18.84 7.05
CA ILE A 370 10.05 -19.94 6.63
C ILE A 370 10.92 -20.39 7.80
N ALA A 371 11.60 -19.46 8.49
CA ALA A 371 12.48 -19.77 9.62
C ALA A 371 11.75 -20.49 10.77
N LYS A 372 10.50 -20.10 11.04
CA LYS A 372 9.65 -20.71 12.08
C LYS A 372 8.93 -21.99 11.63
N GLY A 373 9.04 -22.37 10.36
CA GLY A 373 8.31 -23.52 9.80
C GLY A 373 6.79 -23.33 9.71
N THR A 374 6.32 -22.07 9.68
CA THR A 374 4.89 -21.70 9.68
C THR A 374 4.36 -21.28 8.30
N MET A 375 5.22 -21.13 7.30
CA MET A 375 4.81 -20.88 5.92
C MET A 375 3.86 -21.98 5.43
N PRO A 376 2.67 -21.66 4.89
CA PRO A 376 1.78 -22.66 4.33
C PRO A 376 2.50 -23.50 3.26
N PRO A 377 2.44 -24.85 3.32
CA PRO A 377 3.17 -25.70 2.36
C PRO A 377 2.81 -25.45 0.90
N SER A 378 1.58 -24.99 0.64
CA SER A 378 1.09 -24.67 -0.71
C SER A 378 1.53 -23.29 -1.23
N ALA A 379 1.95 -22.38 -0.34
CA ALA A 379 2.34 -21.04 -0.75
C ALA A 379 3.61 -21.13 -1.61
N HIS A 380 3.57 -20.54 -2.80
CA HIS A 380 4.69 -20.46 -3.75
C HIS A 380 5.19 -21.80 -4.33
N GLU A 381 4.65 -22.95 -3.90
CA GLU A 381 5.16 -24.29 -4.22
C GLU A 381 5.30 -24.56 -5.72
N PHE A 382 4.28 -24.22 -6.52
CA PHE A 382 4.30 -24.47 -7.95
C PHE A 382 5.41 -23.65 -8.66
N ALA A 383 5.57 -22.37 -8.32
CA ALA A 383 6.65 -21.55 -8.87
C ALA A 383 8.05 -22.05 -8.46
N LEU A 384 8.21 -22.55 -7.24
CA LEU A 384 9.47 -23.17 -6.79
C LEU A 384 9.77 -24.46 -7.54
N ARG A 385 8.76 -25.29 -7.81
CA ARG A 385 8.91 -26.49 -8.66
C ARG A 385 9.18 -26.16 -10.12
N ASP A 386 8.65 -25.05 -10.63
CA ASP A 386 8.93 -24.60 -11.99
C ASP A 386 10.35 -24.04 -12.12
N MET A 387 10.82 -23.31 -11.11
CA MET A 387 12.22 -22.89 -11.00
C MET A 387 13.15 -24.10 -10.97
N ALA A 388 12.92 -25.07 -10.09
CA ALA A 388 13.73 -26.28 -10.01
C ALA A 388 13.73 -27.07 -11.33
N PHE A 389 12.62 -27.09 -12.07
CA PHE A 389 12.57 -27.71 -13.39
C PHE A 389 13.41 -26.93 -14.42
N ALA A 390 13.36 -25.59 -14.39
CA ALA A 390 14.15 -24.75 -15.28
C ALA A 390 15.67 -24.84 -15.00
N ASP A 391 16.05 -25.11 -13.75
CA ASP A 391 17.45 -25.29 -13.32
C ASP A 391 17.95 -26.74 -13.44
N GLY A 392 17.06 -27.70 -13.74
CA GLY A 392 17.39 -29.12 -13.88
C GLY A 392 17.88 -29.51 -15.27
N ASP A 393 18.43 -30.73 -15.38
CA ASP A 393 19.18 -31.22 -16.55
C ASP A 393 18.43 -31.14 -17.90
N LYS A 394 17.09 -31.22 -17.87
CA LYS A 394 16.24 -31.12 -19.08
C LYS A 394 16.16 -29.70 -19.66
N CYS A 395 16.50 -28.67 -18.89
CA CYS A 395 16.39 -27.26 -19.29
C CYS A 395 17.71 -26.50 -19.16
N ALA A 396 18.53 -26.86 -18.17
CA ALA A 396 19.78 -26.18 -17.89
C ALA A 396 20.81 -26.41 -19.00
N LEU A 397 21.47 -25.34 -19.42
CA LEU A 397 22.55 -25.38 -20.41
C LEU A 397 23.57 -24.28 -20.13
N ALA A 398 24.85 -24.63 -20.15
CA ALA A 398 25.96 -23.67 -20.14
C ALA A 398 26.99 -24.12 -21.18
N ARG A 399 27.22 -23.29 -22.20
CA ARG A 399 28.14 -23.59 -23.31
C ARG A 399 28.83 -22.32 -23.82
N HIS A 400 30.09 -22.46 -24.23
CA HIS A 400 30.72 -21.47 -25.11
C HIS A 400 30.01 -21.42 -26.47
N ALA A 401 30.26 -20.37 -27.25
CA ALA A 401 29.80 -20.31 -28.63
C ALA A 401 30.29 -21.54 -29.42
N PRO A 402 29.56 -22.02 -30.44
CA PRO A 402 30.00 -23.16 -31.24
C PRO A 402 31.40 -22.96 -31.83
N GLY A 403 32.27 -23.96 -31.64
CA GLY A 403 33.66 -23.92 -32.10
C GLY A 403 34.61 -23.12 -31.19
N GLU A 404 34.11 -22.46 -30.15
CA GLU A 404 34.92 -21.66 -29.22
C GLU A 404 35.23 -22.40 -27.91
N THR A 405 36.36 -22.05 -27.30
CA THR A 405 36.80 -22.55 -25.98
C THR A 405 36.81 -21.46 -24.90
N SER A 406 36.31 -20.27 -25.24
CA SER A 406 36.26 -19.11 -24.38
C SER A 406 35.03 -18.27 -24.71
N SER A 407 34.58 -17.47 -23.74
CA SER A 407 33.49 -16.53 -23.94
C SER A 407 33.92 -15.15 -23.42
N GLU A 408 33.64 -14.12 -24.19
CA GLU A 408 33.78 -12.72 -23.74
C GLU A 408 32.46 -12.21 -23.15
N TYR A 409 31.36 -12.66 -23.75
CA TYR A 409 30.01 -12.43 -23.30
C TYR A 409 29.29 -13.77 -23.10
N VAL A 410 28.26 -13.76 -22.27
CA VAL A 410 27.29 -14.85 -22.18
C VAL A 410 25.89 -14.29 -22.27
N PHE A 411 25.08 -14.85 -23.16
CA PHE A 411 23.68 -14.48 -23.25
C PHE A 411 22.86 -15.24 -22.19
N PHE A 412 22.13 -14.48 -21.39
CA PHE A 412 21.23 -14.97 -20.35
C PHE A 412 19.80 -14.51 -20.67
N PRO A 413 19.04 -15.28 -21.48
CA PRO A 413 17.65 -14.91 -21.81
C PRO A 413 16.71 -14.97 -20.60
N GLY A 414 17.07 -15.77 -19.60
CA GLY A 414 16.24 -16.08 -18.43
C GLY A 414 15.15 -17.11 -18.72
N CYS A 415 14.64 -17.75 -17.67
CA CYS A 415 13.76 -18.91 -17.79
C CYS A 415 12.36 -18.59 -18.36
N GLN A 416 11.80 -17.41 -18.07
CA GLN A 416 10.44 -17.08 -18.52
C GLN A 416 10.39 -16.63 -19.98
N LEU A 417 11.45 -15.98 -20.48
CA LEU A 417 11.51 -15.61 -21.89
C LEU A 417 11.58 -16.86 -22.78
N THR A 418 12.40 -17.85 -22.42
CA THR A 418 12.51 -19.11 -23.15
C THR A 418 11.28 -20.00 -23.01
N ALA A 419 10.52 -19.84 -21.92
CA ALA A 419 9.23 -20.51 -21.75
C ALA A 419 8.13 -19.92 -22.64
N THR A 420 8.17 -18.61 -22.84
CA THR A 420 7.12 -17.84 -23.52
C THR A 420 7.39 -17.69 -25.02
N ASP A 421 8.64 -17.45 -25.39
CA ASP A 421 9.11 -17.21 -26.76
C ASP A 421 10.49 -17.85 -27.00
N PRO A 422 10.56 -19.18 -27.07
CA PRO A 422 11.83 -19.87 -27.32
C PRO A 422 12.46 -19.45 -28.65
N GLY A 423 11.65 -19.26 -29.69
CA GLY A 423 12.14 -18.84 -31.01
C GLY A 423 12.73 -17.42 -31.02
N GLY A 424 12.12 -16.47 -30.30
CA GLY A 424 12.68 -15.13 -30.13
C GLY A 424 14.01 -15.15 -29.36
N ALA A 425 14.12 -15.98 -28.32
CA ALA A 425 15.38 -16.16 -27.59
C ALA A 425 16.49 -16.75 -28.47
N GLU A 426 16.16 -17.72 -29.33
CA GLU A 426 17.09 -18.30 -30.31
C GLU A 426 17.56 -17.26 -31.34
N ARG A 427 16.64 -16.50 -31.93
CA ARG A 427 16.98 -15.45 -32.90
C ARG A 427 17.85 -14.36 -32.28
N ALA A 428 17.54 -13.94 -31.05
CA ALA A 428 18.36 -13.00 -30.30
C ALA A 428 19.78 -13.54 -30.06
N TYR A 429 19.93 -14.81 -29.68
CA TYR A 429 21.25 -15.43 -29.50
C TYR A 429 22.04 -15.50 -30.82
N ALA A 430 21.38 -15.87 -31.92
CA ALA A 430 22.02 -15.90 -33.23
C ALA A 430 22.54 -14.52 -33.66
N ASP A 431 21.74 -13.48 -33.44
CA ASP A 431 22.09 -12.08 -33.70
C ASP A 431 23.29 -11.62 -32.86
N LEU A 432 23.27 -11.88 -31.55
CA LEU A 432 24.38 -11.55 -30.65
C LEU A 432 25.69 -12.21 -31.06
N ARG A 433 25.68 -13.50 -31.41
CA ARG A 433 26.89 -14.18 -31.92
C ARG A 433 27.38 -13.56 -33.23
N THR A 434 26.47 -13.16 -34.11
CA THR A 434 26.84 -12.56 -35.39
C THR A 434 27.54 -11.21 -35.18
N ARG A 435 27.08 -10.40 -34.23
CA ARG A 435 27.63 -9.05 -34.01
C ARG A 435 28.79 -8.98 -33.03
N LEU A 436 28.86 -9.89 -32.05
CA LEU A 436 29.86 -9.87 -30.98
C LEU A 436 30.82 -11.07 -30.99
N GLY A 437 30.59 -12.08 -31.83
CA GLY A 437 31.45 -13.26 -31.93
C GLY A 437 31.30 -14.20 -30.74
N LYS A 438 32.23 -14.12 -29.77
CA LYS A 438 32.41 -15.09 -28.66
C LYS A 438 31.36 -14.97 -27.55
N VAL A 439 30.10 -15.11 -27.91
CA VAL A 439 28.95 -15.07 -26.99
C VAL A 439 28.55 -16.50 -26.62
N GLY A 440 28.84 -16.91 -25.39
CA GLY A 440 28.31 -18.15 -24.82
C GLY A 440 26.82 -18.07 -24.50
N LEU A 441 26.24 -19.17 -24.03
CA LEU A 441 24.83 -19.25 -23.64
C LEU A 441 24.69 -19.90 -22.26
N ILE A 442 23.88 -19.27 -21.39
CA ILE A 442 23.38 -19.90 -20.17
C ILE A 442 21.85 -19.89 -20.18
N LEU A 443 21.25 -21.08 -20.13
CA LEU A 443 19.82 -21.28 -19.93
C LEU A 443 19.58 -21.77 -18.51
N ARG A 444 19.19 -20.88 -17.59
CA ARG A 444 18.80 -21.21 -16.21
C ARG A 444 17.78 -20.20 -15.68
N CYS A 445 17.24 -20.45 -14.49
CA CYS A 445 16.56 -19.43 -13.70
C CYS A 445 17.60 -18.53 -13.00
N CYS A 446 17.20 -17.29 -12.70
CA CYS A 446 17.99 -16.37 -11.86
C CYS A 446 17.70 -16.54 -10.35
N GLY A 447 16.90 -17.53 -9.95
CA GLY A 447 16.50 -17.75 -8.56
C GLY A 447 15.40 -16.82 -8.02
N ALA A 448 14.83 -15.92 -8.84
CA ALA A 448 13.83 -14.95 -8.39
C ALA A 448 12.64 -15.55 -7.60
N PRO A 449 12.04 -16.70 -7.98
CA PRO A 449 10.98 -17.32 -7.18
C PRO A 449 11.40 -17.68 -5.76
N ALA A 450 12.62 -18.19 -5.55
CA ALA A 450 13.14 -18.48 -4.22
C ALA A 450 13.27 -17.20 -3.39
N ALA A 451 13.90 -16.16 -3.96
CA ALA A 451 14.07 -14.86 -3.33
C ALA A 451 12.73 -14.24 -2.94
N TRP A 452 11.77 -14.16 -3.88
CA TRP A 452 10.44 -13.60 -3.63
C TRP A 452 9.63 -14.38 -2.59
N SER A 453 9.87 -15.68 -2.45
CA SER A 453 9.20 -16.52 -1.45
C SER A 453 9.79 -16.40 -0.03
N GLY A 454 10.89 -15.66 0.15
CA GLY A 454 11.61 -15.56 1.43
C GLY A 454 12.44 -16.80 1.78
N ARG A 455 12.79 -17.64 0.78
CA ARG A 455 13.58 -18.86 0.97
C ARG A 455 15.04 -18.61 0.61
N ASP A 456 15.73 -17.86 1.47
CA ASP A 456 17.10 -17.39 1.19
C ASP A 456 18.11 -18.54 0.97
N ALA A 457 17.97 -19.68 1.67
CA ALA A 457 18.82 -20.85 1.46
C ALA A 457 18.69 -21.44 0.04
N LEU A 458 17.46 -21.67 -0.41
CA LEU A 458 17.18 -22.18 -1.76
C LEU A 458 17.60 -21.18 -2.85
N PHE A 459 17.49 -19.87 -2.56
CA PHE A 459 18.01 -18.84 -3.45
C PHE A 459 19.53 -18.92 -3.57
N GLY A 460 20.23 -19.11 -2.44
CA GLY A 460 21.68 -19.29 -2.41
C GLY A 460 22.15 -20.53 -3.17
N GLU A 461 21.43 -21.65 -3.08
CA GLU A 461 21.72 -22.88 -3.82
C GLU A 461 21.62 -22.67 -5.34
N SER A 462 20.47 -22.16 -5.82
CA SER A 462 20.26 -21.88 -7.26
C SER A 462 21.32 -20.89 -7.81
N LEU A 463 21.68 -19.89 -7.01
CA LEU A 463 22.72 -18.91 -7.36
C LEU A 463 24.12 -19.53 -7.41
N ALA A 464 24.45 -20.45 -6.49
CA ALA A 464 25.75 -21.10 -6.46
C ALA A 464 25.98 -21.94 -7.72
N GLU A 465 24.97 -22.67 -8.17
CA GLU A 465 25.04 -23.42 -9.42
C GLU A 465 25.17 -22.49 -10.64
N LEU A 466 24.43 -21.37 -10.67
CA LEU A 466 24.54 -20.39 -11.76
C LEU A 466 25.94 -19.77 -11.81
N ARG A 467 26.50 -19.46 -10.64
CA ARG A 467 27.86 -18.95 -10.51
C ARG A 467 28.88 -19.98 -10.98
N ALA A 468 28.69 -21.26 -10.67
CA ALA A 468 29.57 -22.33 -11.13
C ALA A 468 29.57 -22.44 -12.66
N ASP A 469 28.40 -22.42 -13.29
CA ASP A 469 28.27 -22.43 -14.76
C ASP A 469 28.93 -21.20 -15.40
N TRP A 470 28.68 -20.01 -14.85
CA TRP A 470 29.28 -18.76 -15.31
C TRP A 470 30.81 -18.76 -15.18
N GLN A 471 31.34 -19.20 -14.04
CA GLN A 471 32.78 -19.34 -13.82
C GLN A 471 33.39 -20.39 -14.74
N GLY A 472 32.67 -21.49 -15.00
CA GLY A 472 33.05 -22.53 -15.95
C GLY A 472 33.21 -22.01 -17.38
N LEU A 473 32.49 -20.94 -17.75
CA LEU A 473 32.66 -20.24 -19.03
C LEU A 473 33.75 -19.17 -19.02
N GLY A 474 34.54 -19.04 -17.94
CA GLY A 474 35.60 -18.06 -17.81
C GLY A 474 35.15 -16.70 -17.26
N SER A 475 34.01 -16.64 -16.58
CA SER A 475 33.44 -15.41 -15.99
C SER A 475 33.17 -14.26 -17.01
N PRO A 476 32.53 -14.54 -18.16
CA PRO A 476 32.25 -13.53 -19.19
C PRO A 476 31.26 -12.46 -18.73
N ARG A 477 31.18 -11.34 -19.46
CA ARG A 477 30.14 -10.31 -19.24
C ARG A 477 28.76 -10.89 -19.53
N ILE A 478 27.80 -10.71 -18.62
CA ILE A 478 26.46 -11.29 -18.74
C ILE A 478 25.52 -10.32 -19.47
N ILE A 479 24.92 -10.77 -20.58
CA ILE A 479 23.88 -10.05 -21.32
C ILE A 479 22.52 -10.57 -20.87
N ALA A 480 21.81 -9.83 -20.02
CA ALA A 480 20.50 -10.22 -19.51
C ALA A 480 19.35 -9.62 -20.34
N ALA A 481 18.47 -10.48 -20.86
CA ALA A 481 17.29 -10.04 -21.64
C ALA A 481 16.06 -9.72 -20.79
N CYS A 482 15.95 -10.32 -19.60
CA CYS A 482 14.82 -10.11 -18.70
C CYS A 482 15.16 -9.06 -17.61
N PRO A 483 14.33 -8.02 -17.42
CA PRO A 483 14.54 -7.01 -16.37
C PRO A 483 14.59 -7.58 -14.95
N SER A 484 13.80 -8.60 -14.65
CA SER A 484 13.85 -9.28 -13.35
C SER A 484 15.19 -10.00 -13.16
N CYS A 485 15.69 -10.68 -14.20
CA CYS A 485 17.01 -11.31 -14.17
C CYS A 485 18.11 -10.25 -14.02
N LEU A 486 18.03 -9.15 -14.77
CA LEU A 486 18.97 -8.03 -14.65
C LEU A 486 19.05 -7.50 -13.22
N LYS A 487 17.90 -7.22 -12.59
CA LYS A 487 17.84 -6.74 -11.20
C LYS A 487 18.41 -7.76 -10.21
N ILE A 488 17.98 -9.02 -10.29
CA ILE A 488 18.41 -10.06 -9.36
C ILE A 488 19.90 -10.36 -9.49
N LEU A 489 20.41 -10.50 -10.72
CA LEU A 489 21.82 -10.79 -10.94
C LEU A 489 22.70 -9.63 -10.47
N ARG A 490 22.34 -8.37 -10.74
CA ARG A 490 23.10 -7.21 -10.25
C ARG A 490 23.18 -7.14 -8.73
N GLN A 491 22.11 -7.57 -8.04
CA GLN A 491 22.07 -7.60 -6.58
C GLN A 491 22.81 -8.80 -5.99
N ALA A 492 22.75 -9.96 -6.65
CA ALA A 492 23.23 -11.22 -6.10
C ALA A 492 24.63 -11.64 -6.57
N MET A 493 25.10 -11.08 -7.68
CA MET A 493 26.43 -11.33 -8.27
C MET A 493 27.14 -10.00 -8.56
N PRO A 494 27.46 -9.19 -7.53
CA PRO A 494 28.17 -7.92 -7.72
C PRO A 494 29.56 -8.08 -8.37
N GLU A 495 30.13 -9.30 -8.34
CA GLU A 495 31.38 -9.66 -9.00
C GLU A 495 31.24 -9.82 -10.53
N ALA A 496 30.02 -9.99 -11.04
CA ALA A 496 29.77 -10.17 -12.47
C ALA A 496 29.40 -8.84 -13.13
N GLU A 497 30.01 -8.54 -14.27
CA GLU A 497 29.57 -7.42 -15.09
C GLU A 497 28.30 -7.79 -15.84
N ILE A 498 27.19 -7.13 -15.53
CA ILE A 498 25.87 -7.46 -16.08
C ILE A 498 25.31 -6.27 -16.86
N VAL A 499 25.15 -6.48 -18.16
CA VAL A 499 24.59 -5.52 -19.11
C VAL A 499 23.19 -5.95 -19.55
N SER A 500 22.31 -4.99 -19.78
CA SER A 500 21.01 -5.29 -20.38
C SER A 500 21.18 -5.55 -21.87
N HIS A 501 20.41 -6.51 -22.39
CA HIS A 501 20.27 -6.68 -23.84
C HIS A 501 19.74 -5.41 -24.52
N TRP A 502 18.88 -4.64 -23.84
CA TRP A 502 18.30 -3.41 -24.40
C TRP A 502 19.35 -2.31 -24.54
N SER A 503 20.18 -2.10 -23.52
CA SER A 503 21.32 -1.16 -23.57
C SER A 503 22.30 -1.53 -24.66
N LEU A 504 22.56 -2.83 -24.82
CA LEU A 504 23.45 -3.34 -25.86
C LEU A 504 22.90 -3.07 -27.26
N LEU A 505 21.61 -3.34 -27.51
CA LEU A 505 20.98 -3.01 -28.78
C LEU A 505 20.91 -1.51 -29.04
N SER A 506 20.73 -0.69 -28.00
CA SER A 506 20.80 0.78 -28.14
C SER A 506 22.18 1.25 -28.60
N ALA A 507 23.25 0.55 -28.23
CA ALA A 507 24.61 0.86 -28.66
C ALA A 507 24.96 0.26 -30.04
N LEU A 508 24.49 -0.95 -30.34
CA LEU A 508 24.78 -1.67 -31.59
C LEU A 508 23.84 -1.29 -32.75
N GLY A 509 22.71 -0.65 -32.46
CA GLY A 509 21.62 -0.43 -33.40
C GLY A 509 20.66 -1.62 -33.50
N LEU A 510 19.54 -1.40 -34.20
CA LEU A 510 18.50 -2.41 -34.39
C LEU A 510 19.03 -3.64 -35.16
N PRO A 511 18.53 -4.86 -34.87
CA PRO A 511 18.79 -6.02 -35.72
C PRO A 511 18.22 -5.84 -37.12
N ASP A 512 18.86 -6.46 -38.10
CA ASP A 512 18.39 -6.47 -39.49
C ASP A 512 16.98 -7.07 -39.63
N THR A 513 16.59 -7.92 -38.67
CA THR A 513 15.24 -8.53 -38.60
C THR A 513 14.18 -7.61 -38.01
N ALA A 514 14.53 -6.43 -37.51
CA ALA A 514 13.61 -5.54 -36.82
C ALA A 514 12.46 -5.05 -37.72
N LEU A 515 11.23 -5.13 -37.22
CA LEU A 515 10.05 -4.61 -37.91
C LEU A 515 9.89 -3.13 -37.65
N LYS A 516 9.97 -2.32 -38.70
CA LYS A 516 9.52 -0.92 -38.67
C LYS A 516 8.00 -0.88 -38.81
N THR A 517 7.28 -1.08 -37.71
CA THR A 517 5.81 -1.15 -37.72
C THR A 517 5.16 0.21 -37.94
N GLY A 518 5.83 1.29 -37.52
CA GLY A 518 5.15 2.56 -37.27
C GLY A 518 4.15 2.44 -36.11
N GLY A 519 3.22 3.39 -36.04
CA GLY A 519 2.04 3.32 -35.18
C GLY A 519 2.24 3.86 -33.77
N THR A 520 1.21 3.72 -32.94
CA THR A 520 1.17 4.22 -31.56
C THR A 520 1.01 3.05 -30.60
N LEU A 521 1.88 2.94 -29.59
CA LEU A 521 1.81 1.88 -28.58
C LEU A 521 1.97 2.46 -27.17
N ALA A 522 1.21 1.92 -26.21
CA ALA A 522 1.39 2.23 -24.81
C ALA A 522 2.57 1.44 -24.24
N VAL A 523 3.54 2.11 -23.64
CA VAL A 523 4.68 1.42 -23.01
C VAL A 523 4.30 0.90 -21.62
N ASN A 524 4.58 -0.38 -21.36
CA ASN A 524 4.52 -0.96 -20.03
C ASN A 524 5.92 -1.27 -19.52
N ASP A 525 6.44 -0.39 -18.66
CA ASP A 525 7.67 -0.67 -17.93
C ASP A 525 7.44 -1.77 -16.88
N PRO A 526 8.24 -2.83 -16.85
CA PRO A 526 8.22 -3.83 -15.80
C PRO A 526 8.65 -3.22 -14.46
N CYS A 527 8.05 -3.66 -13.36
CA CYS A 527 8.39 -3.14 -12.02
C CYS A 527 9.87 -3.35 -11.63
N ALA A 528 10.56 -4.31 -12.24
CA ALA A 528 11.99 -4.51 -12.03
C ALA A 528 12.88 -3.40 -12.63
N ALA A 529 12.36 -2.60 -13.58
CA ALA A 529 13.06 -1.49 -14.22
C ALA A 529 12.69 -0.12 -13.62
N ARG A 530 11.91 -0.07 -12.54
CA ARG A 530 11.40 1.17 -11.93
C ARG A 530 12.51 2.19 -11.66
N GLU A 531 13.57 1.75 -11.00
CA GLU A 531 14.70 2.58 -10.58
C GLU A 531 15.74 2.76 -11.71
N ASP A 532 15.67 1.97 -12.79
CA ASP A 532 16.62 2.02 -13.89
C ASP A 532 16.12 3.00 -14.98
N GLY A 533 16.29 4.30 -14.70
CA GLY A 533 15.88 5.37 -15.62
C GLY A 533 16.61 5.32 -16.97
N ALA A 534 17.87 4.88 -16.99
CA ALA A 534 18.65 4.73 -18.21
C ALA A 534 18.06 3.63 -19.10
N LEU A 535 17.80 2.44 -18.54
CA LEU A 535 17.17 1.35 -19.25
C LEU A 535 15.80 1.74 -19.85
N ARG A 536 15.00 2.46 -19.05
CA ARG A 536 13.71 2.98 -19.50
C ARG A 536 13.84 3.93 -20.68
N GLY A 537 14.84 4.80 -20.68
CA GLY A 537 15.16 5.69 -21.79
C GLY A 537 15.63 4.93 -23.04
N GLU A 538 16.50 3.94 -22.88
CA GLU A 538 17.01 3.11 -23.99
C GLU A 538 15.89 2.33 -24.68
N VAL A 539 14.96 1.74 -23.92
CA VAL A 539 13.79 1.07 -24.50
C VAL A 539 12.94 2.03 -25.34
N ARG A 540 12.75 3.26 -24.87
CA ARG A 540 12.01 4.29 -25.62
C ARG A 540 12.76 4.70 -26.90
N GLY A 541 14.09 4.83 -26.82
CA GLY A 541 14.93 5.07 -27.99
C GLY A 541 14.88 3.93 -29.01
N LEU A 542 14.83 2.68 -28.56
CA LEU A 542 14.64 1.51 -29.43
C LEU A 542 13.26 1.54 -30.11
N LEU A 543 12.20 1.88 -29.36
CA LEU A 543 10.85 2.04 -29.91
C LEU A 543 10.78 3.16 -30.95
N ASP A 544 11.41 4.31 -30.68
CA ASP A 544 11.52 5.42 -31.63
C ASP A 544 12.25 4.99 -32.91
N ALA A 545 13.37 4.26 -32.79
CA ALA A 545 14.10 3.72 -33.94
C ALA A 545 13.27 2.70 -34.76
N LEU A 546 12.32 2.01 -34.14
CA LEU A 546 11.33 1.14 -34.80
C LEU A 546 10.16 1.93 -35.43
N GLY A 547 10.11 3.25 -35.24
CA GLY A 547 9.06 4.14 -35.72
C GLY A 547 7.80 4.16 -34.85
N VAL A 548 7.88 3.67 -33.61
CA VAL A 548 6.74 3.61 -32.68
C VAL A 548 6.61 4.93 -31.92
N SER A 549 5.44 5.57 -32.02
CA SER A 549 5.04 6.66 -31.14
C SER A 549 4.60 6.10 -29.79
N VAL A 550 5.29 6.49 -28.72
CA VAL A 550 5.04 5.96 -27.37
C VAL A 550 3.97 6.78 -26.65
N VAL A 551 2.98 6.09 -26.09
CA VAL A 551 2.04 6.63 -25.10
C VAL A 551 2.47 6.18 -23.71
N GLU A 552 2.49 7.10 -22.75
CA GLU A 552 2.83 6.84 -21.35
C GLU A 552 1.52 6.76 -20.52
N PRO A 553 1.14 5.56 -20.03
CA PRO A 553 0.04 5.44 -19.08
C PRO A 553 0.29 6.25 -17.80
N GLU A 554 -0.77 6.56 -17.05
CA GLU A 554 -0.65 7.26 -15.74
C GLU A 554 0.37 6.56 -14.81
N TYR A 555 0.26 5.23 -14.72
CA TYR A 555 1.22 4.41 -13.97
C TYR A 555 2.27 3.85 -14.94
N SER A 556 3.23 4.68 -15.32
CA SER A 556 4.37 4.33 -16.19
C SER A 556 5.69 4.72 -15.52
N GLY A 557 6.83 4.31 -16.12
CA GLY A 557 8.15 4.69 -15.64
C GLY A 557 8.40 4.33 -14.17
N GLY A 558 8.83 5.32 -13.38
CA GLY A 558 9.07 5.17 -11.95
C GLY A 558 7.80 4.87 -11.13
N LEU A 559 6.62 5.13 -11.69
CA LEU A 559 5.32 4.88 -11.06
C LEU A 559 4.66 3.59 -11.58
N THR A 560 5.32 2.79 -12.41
CA THR A 560 4.71 1.60 -13.01
C THR A 560 4.07 0.67 -11.97
N GLN A 561 2.89 0.15 -12.29
CA GLN A 561 2.21 -0.85 -11.46
C GLN A 561 2.66 -2.27 -11.81
N CYS A 562 2.46 -3.20 -10.88
CA CYS A 562 2.76 -4.60 -11.16
C CYS A 562 1.66 -5.24 -12.03
N CYS A 563 2.05 -6.14 -12.93
CA CYS A 563 1.13 -6.95 -13.74
C CYS A 563 0.49 -8.13 -13.00
N GLY A 564 0.84 -8.36 -11.73
CA GLY A 564 0.33 -9.47 -10.92
C GLY A 564 1.18 -10.74 -10.90
N TYR A 565 2.29 -10.78 -11.65
CA TYR A 565 3.19 -11.95 -11.67
C TYR A 565 4.28 -11.91 -10.58
N GLY A 566 4.96 -10.77 -10.44
CA GLY A 566 6.06 -10.58 -9.49
C GLY A 566 5.63 -10.86 -8.05
N GLY A 567 6.58 -11.26 -7.20
CA GLY A 567 6.28 -11.60 -5.80
C GLY A 567 5.42 -12.85 -5.62
N LEU A 568 5.13 -13.59 -6.70
CA LEU A 568 4.37 -14.84 -6.72
C LEU A 568 2.89 -14.70 -6.32
N LEU A 569 2.31 -13.50 -6.50
CA LEU A 569 0.90 -13.23 -6.20
C LEU A 569 -0.03 -14.21 -6.90
N ASN A 570 0.13 -14.41 -8.22
CA ASN A 570 -0.76 -15.28 -8.98
C ASN A 570 -0.75 -16.73 -8.47
N GLU A 571 0.31 -17.15 -7.76
CA GLU A 571 0.40 -18.48 -7.16
C GLU A 571 -0.50 -18.64 -5.92
N VAL A 572 -0.69 -17.56 -5.19
CA VAL A 572 -1.37 -17.51 -3.89
C VAL A 572 -2.81 -17.05 -4.05
N ASP A 573 -3.04 -16.08 -4.92
CA ASP A 573 -4.33 -15.45 -5.18
C ASP A 573 -4.53 -15.12 -6.67
N PRO A 574 -4.91 -16.11 -7.50
CA PRO A 574 -5.13 -15.91 -8.94
C PRO A 574 -6.18 -14.84 -9.26
N GLN A 575 -7.19 -14.68 -8.42
CA GLN A 575 -8.23 -13.67 -8.61
C GLN A 575 -7.65 -12.27 -8.49
N LEU A 576 -6.83 -12.03 -7.46
CA LEU A 576 -6.14 -10.77 -7.29
C LEU A 576 -5.03 -10.56 -8.35
N GLY A 577 -4.37 -11.64 -8.80
CA GLY A 577 -3.47 -11.63 -9.95
C GLY A 577 -4.15 -11.15 -11.24
N ARG A 578 -5.35 -11.67 -11.54
CA ARG A 578 -6.18 -11.20 -12.67
C ARG A 578 -6.59 -9.74 -12.52
N ALA A 579 -6.98 -9.31 -11.32
CA ALA A 579 -7.32 -7.92 -11.06
C ALA A 579 -6.14 -6.97 -11.28
N ALA A 580 -4.92 -7.38 -10.90
CA ALA A 580 -3.71 -6.60 -11.15
C ALA A 580 -3.38 -6.49 -12.64
N ALA A 581 -3.52 -7.59 -13.39
CA ALA A 581 -3.35 -7.58 -14.84
C ALA A 581 -4.41 -6.72 -15.54
N GLN A 582 -5.68 -6.81 -15.12
CA GLN A 582 -6.76 -5.99 -15.68
C GLN A 582 -6.53 -4.51 -15.43
N ALA A 583 -6.11 -4.12 -14.21
CA ALA A 583 -5.78 -2.73 -13.91
C ALA A 583 -4.64 -2.17 -14.79
N ARG A 584 -3.71 -3.02 -15.26
CA ARG A 584 -2.71 -2.61 -16.25
C ARG A 584 -3.32 -2.45 -17.63
N ALA A 585 -4.15 -3.40 -18.07
CA ALA A 585 -4.81 -3.36 -19.37
C ALA A 585 -5.71 -2.13 -19.53
N ASP A 586 -6.41 -1.74 -18.47
CA ASP A 586 -7.31 -0.57 -18.43
C ASP A 586 -6.55 0.77 -18.37
N GLY A 587 -5.22 0.75 -18.22
CA GLY A 587 -4.40 1.94 -18.04
C GLY A 587 -4.17 2.77 -19.31
N ALA A 588 -4.49 2.22 -20.48
CA ALA A 588 -4.38 2.90 -21.78
C ALA A 588 -5.30 2.23 -22.81
N ASP A 589 -5.75 2.99 -23.80
CA ASP A 589 -6.62 2.49 -24.88
C ASP A 589 -5.82 1.79 -25.98
N GLU A 590 -4.56 2.20 -26.20
CA GLU A 590 -3.64 1.65 -27.20
C GLU A 590 -3.16 0.23 -26.86
N ASP A 591 -2.68 -0.48 -27.87
CA ASP A 591 -1.98 -1.75 -27.69
C ASP A 591 -0.69 -1.55 -26.88
N PHE A 592 -0.35 -2.53 -26.05
CA PHE A 592 0.81 -2.43 -25.18
C PHE A 592 2.08 -3.00 -25.80
N VAL A 593 3.23 -2.38 -25.48
CA VAL A 593 4.56 -2.98 -25.66
C VAL A 593 5.29 -3.04 -24.31
N THR A 594 5.94 -4.16 -24.04
CA THR A 594 6.76 -4.35 -22.83
C THR A 594 8.00 -5.17 -23.12
N TYR A 595 8.97 -5.12 -22.22
CA TYR A 595 10.25 -5.82 -22.32
C TYR A 595 10.43 -6.81 -21.17
N CYS A 596 9.31 -7.30 -20.61
CA CYS A 596 9.25 -8.43 -19.70
C CYS A 596 8.22 -9.46 -20.20
N ALA A 597 8.68 -10.68 -20.46
CA ALA A 597 7.84 -11.78 -20.94
C ALA A 597 6.58 -12.01 -20.07
N MET A 598 6.71 -11.90 -18.75
CA MET A 598 5.58 -12.10 -17.83
C MET A 598 4.64 -10.91 -17.75
N CYS A 599 5.11 -9.67 -17.96
CA CYS A 599 4.20 -8.54 -18.12
C CYS A 599 3.34 -8.73 -19.36
N ARG A 600 3.96 -9.14 -20.47
CA ARG A 600 3.27 -9.39 -21.73
C ARG A 600 2.19 -10.46 -21.58
N ASP A 601 2.54 -11.61 -21.02
CA ASP A 601 1.61 -12.73 -20.86
C ASP A 601 0.47 -12.43 -19.88
N MET A 602 0.74 -11.75 -18.77
CA MET A 602 -0.31 -11.39 -17.81
C MET A 602 -1.32 -10.41 -18.41
N ILE A 603 -0.85 -9.39 -19.14
CA ILE A 603 -1.74 -8.40 -19.77
C ILE A 603 -2.47 -9.02 -20.96
N ALA A 604 -1.80 -9.81 -21.80
CA ALA A 604 -2.42 -10.49 -22.93
C ALA A 604 -3.57 -11.43 -22.51
N ARG A 605 -3.46 -12.08 -21.34
CA ARG A 605 -4.53 -12.93 -20.76
C ARG A 605 -5.83 -12.16 -20.43
N THR A 606 -5.80 -10.83 -20.38
CA THR A 606 -7.00 -9.99 -20.22
C THR A 606 -7.78 -9.79 -21.53
N GLY A 607 -7.19 -10.18 -22.67
CA GLY A 607 -7.69 -9.88 -24.01
C GLY A 607 -7.08 -8.62 -24.64
N LYS A 608 -6.33 -7.82 -23.88
CA LYS A 608 -5.60 -6.65 -24.40
C LYS A 608 -4.41 -7.09 -25.26
N ARG A 609 -4.37 -6.67 -26.53
CA ARG A 609 -3.25 -6.96 -27.42
C ARG A 609 -1.96 -6.35 -26.84
N THR A 610 -1.00 -7.22 -26.57
CA THR A 610 0.24 -6.87 -25.87
C THR A 610 1.43 -7.56 -26.52
N MET A 611 2.42 -6.76 -26.90
CA MET A 611 3.65 -7.19 -27.53
C MET A 611 4.78 -7.27 -26.50
N HIS A 612 5.65 -8.26 -26.65
CA HIS A 612 6.99 -8.18 -26.09
C HIS A 612 7.87 -7.42 -27.09
N LEU A 613 8.90 -6.71 -26.63
CA LEU A 613 9.81 -5.98 -27.53
C LEU A 613 10.50 -6.92 -28.54
N TYR A 614 10.66 -8.21 -28.20
CA TYR A 614 11.13 -9.23 -29.15
C TYR A 614 10.16 -9.52 -30.29
N ASP A 615 8.86 -9.32 -30.10
CA ASP A 615 7.88 -9.47 -31.18
C ASP A 615 8.15 -8.43 -32.30
N LEU A 616 8.85 -7.33 -31.98
CA LEU A 616 9.26 -6.28 -32.93
C LEU A 616 10.71 -6.45 -33.42
N LEU A 617 11.65 -6.77 -32.52
CA LEU A 617 13.08 -6.88 -32.86
C LEU A 617 13.43 -8.20 -33.56
N TYR A 618 12.80 -9.29 -33.13
CA TYR A 618 13.08 -10.65 -33.58
C TYR A 618 11.77 -11.34 -33.96
N PRO A 619 11.02 -10.84 -34.96
CA PRO A 619 9.69 -11.35 -35.28
C PRO A 619 9.73 -12.83 -35.67
N GLY A 620 8.79 -13.60 -35.12
CA GLY A 620 8.53 -15.00 -35.52
C GLY A 620 7.15 -15.18 -36.18
N GLY A 621 6.40 -14.08 -36.31
CA GLY A 621 5.01 -14.02 -36.76
C GLY A 621 4.46 -12.61 -36.57
N GLU A 622 3.14 -12.46 -36.59
CA GLU A 622 2.50 -11.15 -36.37
C GLU A 622 2.74 -10.64 -34.92
N PRO A 623 3.24 -9.39 -34.74
CA PRO A 623 3.50 -8.84 -33.41
C PRO A 623 2.27 -8.83 -32.51
N GLY A 624 2.42 -9.36 -31.29
CA GLY A 624 1.33 -9.43 -30.30
C GLY A 624 0.27 -10.50 -30.55
N ALA A 625 0.35 -11.26 -31.66
CA ALA A 625 -0.61 -12.33 -31.96
C ALA A 625 -0.26 -13.67 -31.29
N ARG A 626 0.99 -13.85 -30.82
CA ARG A 626 1.42 -15.12 -30.22
C ARG A 626 0.62 -15.43 -28.95
N PRO A 627 0.02 -16.64 -28.83
CA PRO A 627 -0.77 -17.02 -27.66
C PRO A 627 0.08 -17.05 -26.40
N THR A 628 -0.57 -16.91 -25.24
CA THR A 628 0.09 -17.06 -23.95
C THR A 628 0.19 -18.55 -23.62
N PRO A 629 1.39 -19.13 -23.49
CA PRO A 629 1.51 -20.56 -23.27
C PRO A 629 1.01 -20.96 -21.89
N GLY A 630 0.42 -22.16 -21.85
CA GLY A 630 -0.04 -22.82 -20.63
C GLY A 630 1.12 -23.31 -19.77
N HIS A 631 0.80 -23.84 -18.58
CA HIS A 631 1.83 -24.27 -17.63
C HIS A 631 2.72 -25.42 -18.12
N SER A 632 2.14 -26.42 -18.80
CA SER A 632 2.90 -27.56 -19.36
C SER A 632 3.73 -27.14 -20.57
N GLU A 633 3.11 -26.40 -21.48
CA GLU A 633 3.75 -25.89 -22.70
C GLU A 633 4.98 -25.03 -22.39
N ARG A 634 4.92 -24.20 -21.34
CA ARG A 634 6.08 -23.43 -20.86
C ARG A 634 7.30 -24.31 -20.51
N ARG A 635 7.07 -25.49 -19.94
CA ARG A 635 8.14 -26.43 -19.60
C ARG A 635 8.68 -27.08 -20.86
N GLU A 636 7.79 -27.56 -21.71
CA GLU A 636 8.13 -28.18 -23.00
C GLU A 636 8.93 -27.22 -23.89
N ASN A 637 8.53 -25.95 -23.98
CA ASN A 637 9.25 -24.92 -24.73
C ASN A 637 10.71 -24.76 -24.29
N ARG A 638 11.01 -24.84 -22.99
CA ARG A 638 12.38 -24.76 -22.47
C ARG A 638 13.20 -26.01 -22.82
N VAL A 639 12.58 -27.19 -22.70
CA VAL A 639 13.21 -28.47 -23.07
C VAL A 639 13.52 -28.49 -24.57
N HIS A 640 12.51 -28.23 -25.41
CA HIS A 640 12.67 -28.20 -26.87
C HIS A 640 13.70 -27.19 -27.32
N LEU A 641 13.76 -26.00 -26.71
CA LEU A 641 14.78 -25.01 -27.02
C LEU A 641 16.19 -25.56 -26.73
N ARG A 642 16.41 -26.14 -25.54
CA ARG A 642 17.72 -26.73 -25.19
C ARG A 642 18.11 -27.86 -26.14
N GLU A 643 17.21 -28.82 -26.36
CA GLU A 643 17.41 -29.95 -27.27
C GLU A 643 17.76 -29.49 -28.69
N LYS A 644 17.00 -28.53 -29.20
CA LYS A 644 17.21 -27.96 -30.53
C LYS A 644 18.58 -27.31 -30.62
N LEU A 645 18.95 -26.46 -29.65
CA LEU A 645 20.23 -25.77 -29.67
C LEU A 645 21.42 -26.73 -29.54
N LEU A 646 21.36 -27.74 -28.65
CA LEU A 646 22.40 -28.79 -28.54
C LEU A 646 22.64 -29.49 -29.89
N ARG A 647 21.56 -29.90 -30.54
CA ARG A 647 21.60 -30.59 -31.83
C ARG A 647 22.09 -29.69 -32.97
N GLU A 648 21.56 -28.49 -33.09
CA GLU A 648 21.80 -27.62 -34.25
C GLU A 648 23.08 -26.81 -34.14
N LEU A 649 23.49 -26.42 -32.92
CA LEU A 649 24.64 -25.54 -32.73
C LEU A 649 25.90 -26.30 -32.27
N TRP A 650 25.76 -27.34 -31.45
CA TRP A 650 26.91 -28.08 -30.92
C TRP A 650 27.02 -29.51 -31.45
N SER A 651 26.07 -29.98 -32.27
CA SER A 651 26.00 -31.37 -32.73
C SER A 651 26.04 -32.38 -31.58
N GLU A 652 25.53 -32.00 -30.41
CA GLU A 652 25.44 -32.83 -29.21
C GLU A 652 24.07 -33.52 -29.17
N ALA A 653 24.03 -34.80 -28.82
CA ALA A 653 22.77 -35.45 -28.47
C ALA A 653 22.27 -34.94 -27.12
N ASP A 654 20.96 -34.83 -26.94
CA ASP A 654 20.43 -34.62 -25.59
C ASP A 654 20.69 -35.87 -24.76
N GLY A 655 21.72 -35.82 -23.92
CA GLY A 655 22.15 -36.92 -23.06
C GLY A 655 21.18 -37.24 -21.93
N VAL A 656 20.03 -36.56 -21.85
CA VAL A 656 19.01 -36.77 -20.83
C VAL A 656 18.03 -37.85 -21.29
N GLN A 657 17.89 -38.92 -20.50
CA GLN A 657 16.96 -40.00 -20.83
C GLN A 657 15.51 -39.61 -20.54
N ALA A 658 14.61 -39.97 -21.46
CA ALA A 658 13.18 -39.85 -21.26
C ALA A 658 12.71 -40.76 -20.11
N GLU A 659 11.90 -40.20 -19.23
CA GLU A 659 11.31 -40.90 -18.10
C GLU A 659 10.10 -41.73 -18.57
N ASP A 660 9.81 -42.84 -17.89
CA ASP A 660 8.77 -43.79 -18.33
C ASP A 660 7.39 -43.15 -18.54
N PHE A 661 7.03 -42.16 -17.70
CA PHE A 661 5.72 -41.50 -17.80
C PHE A 661 5.58 -40.66 -19.07
N GLU A 662 6.69 -40.20 -19.67
CA GLU A 662 6.65 -39.39 -20.90
C GLU A 662 6.19 -40.21 -22.11
N ARG A 663 6.21 -41.55 -22.00
CA ARG A 663 5.70 -42.47 -23.02
C ARG A 663 4.18 -42.65 -22.95
N VAL A 664 3.54 -42.20 -21.87
CA VAL A 664 2.10 -42.28 -21.69
C VAL A 664 1.42 -41.30 -22.66
N ARG A 665 0.73 -41.86 -23.65
CA ARG A 665 -0.04 -41.10 -24.63
C ARG A 665 -1.37 -40.67 -24.03
N MET A 666 -1.62 -39.37 -23.97
CA MET A 666 -2.88 -38.84 -23.49
C MET A 666 -3.36 -37.64 -24.29
N THR A 667 -4.67 -37.47 -24.37
CA THR A 667 -5.34 -36.25 -24.85
C THR A 667 -6.27 -35.73 -23.76
N CYS A 668 -6.68 -34.47 -23.85
CA CYS A 668 -7.62 -33.87 -22.89
C CYS A 668 -8.86 -33.38 -23.64
N THR A 669 -10.02 -33.55 -23.01
CA THR A 669 -11.19 -32.73 -23.34
C THR A 669 -10.91 -31.27 -23.02
N GLU A 670 -11.68 -30.35 -23.60
CA GLU A 670 -11.59 -28.91 -23.30
C GLU A 670 -11.75 -28.62 -21.81
N MET A 671 -12.72 -29.27 -21.17
CA MET A 671 -12.95 -29.18 -19.71
C MET A 671 -11.74 -29.71 -18.92
N GLY A 672 -11.17 -30.84 -19.32
CA GLY A 672 -9.98 -31.40 -18.68
C GLY A 672 -8.76 -30.48 -18.78
N ALA A 673 -8.51 -29.94 -19.97
CA ALA A 673 -7.42 -28.99 -20.21
C ALA A 673 -7.61 -27.69 -19.39
N ALA A 674 -8.82 -27.14 -19.35
CA ALA A 674 -9.14 -25.96 -18.56
C ALA A 674 -8.95 -26.20 -17.04
N ALA A 675 -9.41 -27.35 -16.54
CA ALA A 675 -9.24 -27.73 -15.13
C ALA A 675 -7.76 -27.90 -14.75
N MET A 676 -6.96 -28.48 -15.65
CA MET A 676 -5.52 -28.61 -15.48
C MET A 676 -4.82 -27.24 -15.40
N GLU A 677 -5.11 -26.33 -16.34
CA GLU A 677 -4.52 -24.99 -16.36
C GLU A 677 -4.95 -24.18 -15.12
N GLU A 678 -6.23 -24.17 -14.76
CA GLU A 678 -6.74 -23.45 -13.59
C GLU A 678 -6.10 -23.93 -12.28
N ARG A 679 -5.88 -25.25 -12.15
CA ARG A 679 -5.36 -25.88 -10.94
C ARG A 679 -3.85 -26.11 -10.98
N ARG A 680 -3.17 -25.62 -12.02
CA ARG A 680 -1.72 -25.75 -12.26
C ARG A 680 -1.24 -27.21 -12.20
N ILE A 681 -2.02 -28.10 -12.81
CA ILE A 681 -1.70 -29.52 -12.97
C ILE A 681 -1.02 -29.70 -14.32
N LEU A 682 0.18 -30.25 -14.31
CA LEU A 682 0.97 -30.43 -15.51
C LEU A 682 0.55 -31.71 -16.25
N ILE A 683 0.79 -31.76 -17.56
CA ILE A 683 0.65 -32.99 -18.37
C ILE A 683 1.50 -34.10 -17.73
N SER A 684 2.73 -33.79 -17.33
CA SER A 684 3.62 -34.74 -16.64
C SER A 684 3.09 -35.22 -15.28
N ASP A 685 2.30 -34.41 -14.56
CA ASP A 685 1.66 -34.87 -13.32
C ASP A 685 0.54 -35.89 -13.64
N VAL A 686 -0.23 -35.65 -14.69
CA VAL A 686 -1.30 -36.55 -15.16
C VAL A 686 -0.73 -37.85 -15.73
N GLN A 687 0.30 -37.78 -16.57
CA GLN A 687 0.99 -38.96 -17.10
C GLN A 687 1.54 -39.86 -15.99
N LYS A 688 2.06 -39.29 -14.89
CA LYS A 688 2.51 -40.06 -13.73
C LYS A 688 1.36 -40.78 -13.03
N VAL A 689 0.19 -40.15 -12.92
CA VAL A 689 -1.02 -40.80 -12.37
C VAL A 689 -1.45 -41.97 -13.26
N LEU A 690 -1.52 -41.76 -14.57
CA LEU A 690 -1.94 -42.78 -15.54
C LEU A 690 -0.96 -43.96 -15.58
N LEU A 691 0.36 -43.70 -15.61
CA LEU A 691 1.38 -44.75 -15.53
C LEU A 691 1.25 -45.57 -14.24
N GLN A 692 0.99 -44.91 -13.11
CA GLN A 692 0.83 -45.60 -11.84
C GLN A 692 -0.47 -46.43 -11.82
N ALA A 693 -1.56 -45.92 -12.40
CA ALA A 693 -2.81 -46.64 -12.53
C ALA A 693 -2.63 -47.90 -13.39
N GLU A 694 -1.90 -47.79 -14.50
CA GLU A 694 -1.55 -48.91 -15.38
C GLU A 694 -0.69 -49.95 -14.65
N ARG A 695 0.38 -49.52 -13.97
CA ARG A 695 1.31 -50.43 -13.26
C ARG A 695 0.66 -51.14 -12.07
N SER A 696 -0.20 -50.45 -11.34
CA SER A 696 -0.82 -50.99 -10.13
C SER A 696 -2.16 -51.67 -10.37
N GLY A 697 -2.79 -51.41 -11.52
CA GLY A 697 -4.14 -51.87 -11.85
C GLY A 697 -5.26 -51.22 -11.04
N ARG A 698 -4.97 -50.22 -10.21
CA ARG A 698 -5.96 -49.66 -9.27
C ARG A 698 -6.51 -48.32 -9.72
N HIS A 699 -7.83 -48.30 -9.79
CA HIS A 699 -8.65 -47.19 -10.22
C HIS A 699 -10.09 -47.44 -9.73
N LEU A 700 -10.87 -46.38 -9.61
CA LEU A 700 -12.31 -46.46 -9.42
C LEU A 700 -13.00 -46.39 -10.78
N VAL A 701 -14.20 -46.96 -10.88
CA VAL A 701 -15.05 -46.87 -12.07
C VAL A 701 -16.32 -46.11 -11.71
N HIS A 702 -16.63 -45.06 -12.46
CA HIS A 702 -17.85 -44.29 -12.26
C HIS A 702 -19.06 -45.08 -12.79
N GLY A 703 -20.00 -45.44 -11.91
CA GLY A 703 -21.09 -46.38 -12.23
C GLY A 703 -22.00 -45.97 -13.38
N GLU A 704 -22.19 -44.67 -13.63
CA GLU A 704 -23.06 -44.17 -14.70
C GLU A 704 -22.33 -43.92 -16.04
N THR A 705 -21.06 -43.52 -15.99
CA THR A 705 -20.32 -43.07 -17.18
C THR A 705 -19.30 -44.09 -17.66
N GLY A 706 -18.96 -45.09 -16.83
CA GLY A 706 -17.91 -46.06 -17.10
C GLY A 706 -16.49 -45.50 -17.02
N ARG A 707 -16.32 -44.21 -16.70
CA ARG A 707 -15.01 -43.56 -16.66
C ARG A 707 -14.19 -44.03 -15.47
N PHE A 708 -12.88 -44.06 -15.65
CA PHE A 708 -11.91 -44.39 -14.63
C PHE A 708 -11.51 -43.17 -13.82
N LEU A 709 -11.24 -43.37 -12.54
CA LEU A 709 -10.67 -42.37 -11.65
C LEU A 709 -9.48 -42.97 -10.91
N ALA A 710 -8.29 -42.40 -11.12
CA ALA A 710 -7.07 -42.81 -10.44
C ALA A 710 -6.44 -41.65 -9.68
N SER A 711 -5.59 -41.98 -8.71
CA SER A 711 -4.79 -41.00 -8.01
C SER A 711 -3.36 -41.45 -7.80
N PHE A 712 -2.45 -40.46 -7.78
CA PHE A 712 -1.06 -40.70 -7.43
C PHE A 712 -0.49 -39.50 -6.68
N ARG A 713 0.34 -39.78 -5.69
CA ARG A 713 1.04 -38.79 -4.89
C ARG A 713 2.55 -38.92 -5.13
N PRO A 714 3.10 -38.31 -6.20
CA PRO A 714 4.53 -38.40 -6.50
C PRO A 714 5.40 -37.75 -5.43
N ASN A 715 4.90 -36.70 -4.77
CA ASN A 715 5.63 -35.94 -3.74
C ASN A 715 4.67 -35.51 -2.59
N THR A 716 4.46 -34.20 -2.45
CA THR A 716 3.64 -33.53 -1.43
C THR A 716 2.18 -33.37 -1.84
N VAL A 717 1.89 -33.47 -3.14
CA VAL A 717 0.57 -33.27 -3.75
C VAL A 717 0.05 -34.60 -4.28
N THR A 718 -1.20 -34.92 -3.94
CA THR A 718 -1.96 -36.01 -4.54
C THR A 718 -2.75 -35.47 -5.71
N TYR A 719 -2.55 -36.05 -6.88
CA TYR A 719 -3.27 -35.74 -8.10
C TYR A 719 -4.32 -36.81 -8.36
N TRP A 720 -5.47 -36.38 -8.83
CA TRP A 720 -6.59 -37.22 -9.26
C TRP A 720 -6.90 -36.93 -10.71
N VAL A 721 -7.17 -37.99 -11.47
CA VAL A 721 -7.40 -37.92 -12.91
C VAL A 721 -8.60 -38.78 -13.24
N GLU A 722 -9.62 -38.16 -13.82
CA GLU A 722 -10.76 -38.84 -14.43
C GLU A 722 -10.48 -39.03 -15.92
N TYR A 723 -10.51 -40.27 -16.40
CA TYR A 723 -10.11 -40.62 -17.76
C TYR A 723 -10.89 -41.82 -18.32
N GLU A 724 -10.82 -42.01 -19.64
CA GLU A 724 -11.21 -43.24 -20.32
C GLU A 724 -10.06 -43.79 -21.18
N LEU A 725 -10.11 -45.08 -21.49
CA LEU A 725 -9.14 -45.74 -22.35
C LEU A 725 -9.50 -45.47 -23.82
N THR A 726 -8.51 -45.16 -24.65
CA THR A 726 -8.67 -44.98 -26.10
C THR A 726 -7.78 -45.95 -26.87
N ASP A 727 -7.95 -46.01 -28.20
CA ASP A 727 -7.11 -46.82 -29.11
C ASP A 727 -5.66 -46.32 -29.11
N GLY A 728 -4.89 -46.71 -28.08
CA GLY A 728 -3.47 -46.39 -27.94
C GLY A 728 -3.13 -45.31 -26.90
N GLY A 729 -4.03 -44.98 -25.98
CA GLY A 729 -3.75 -44.03 -24.90
C GLY A 729 -4.91 -43.77 -23.95
N TYR A 730 -4.97 -42.55 -23.43
CA TYR A 730 -5.98 -42.11 -22.45
C TYR A 730 -6.63 -40.80 -22.90
N LEU A 731 -7.94 -40.66 -22.72
CA LEU A 731 -8.64 -39.38 -22.83
C LEU A 731 -8.97 -38.86 -21.43
N VAL A 732 -8.45 -37.68 -21.08
CA VAL A 732 -8.65 -37.06 -19.76
C VAL A 732 -9.83 -36.11 -19.78
N HIS A 733 -10.77 -36.33 -18.87
CA HIS A 733 -11.98 -35.54 -18.72
C HIS A 733 -11.86 -34.47 -17.64
N ASN A 734 -11.11 -34.74 -16.56
CA ASN A 734 -10.96 -33.84 -15.44
C ASN A 734 -9.69 -34.19 -14.63
N ALA A 735 -9.12 -33.19 -13.96
CA ALA A 735 -8.02 -33.39 -13.03
C ALA A 735 -8.13 -32.43 -11.84
N TRP A 736 -7.81 -32.91 -10.64
CA TRP A 736 -7.71 -32.08 -9.45
C TRP A 736 -6.58 -32.54 -8.53
N CYS A 737 -6.22 -31.71 -7.57
CA CYS A 737 -5.19 -32.06 -6.62
C CYS A 737 -5.49 -31.59 -5.20
N HIS A 738 -4.92 -32.27 -4.21
CA HIS A 738 -4.97 -31.87 -2.82
C HIS A 738 -3.69 -32.28 -2.08
N ARG A 739 -3.51 -31.79 -0.86
CA ARG A 739 -2.34 -32.09 -0.02
C ARG A 739 -2.64 -33.04 1.14
N MET A 740 -3.91 -33.43 1.32
CA MET A 740 -4.31 -34.45 2.30
C MET A 740 -3.63 -35.79 1.99
N LYS A 741 -3.19 -36.49 3.04
CA LYS A 741 -2.79 -37.90 2.94
C LYS A 741 -4.03 -38.74 3.27
N ILE A 742 -4.33 -39.76 2.47
CA ILE A 742 -5.54 -40.61 2.64
C ILE A 742 -5.09 -41.95 3.19
N GLU A 743 -4.73 -41.95 4.47
CA GLU A 743 -3.97 -43.00 5.14
C GLU A 743 -4.88 -44.18 5.58
N GLY A 744 -5.50 -44.82 4.57
CA GLY A 744 -6.43 -45.95 4.69
C GLY A 744 -7.44 -46.11 3.53
N GLY A 745 -7.38 -45.23 2.51
CA GLY A 745 -8.24 -45.27 1.34
C GLY A 745 -7.46 -44.86 0.11
N GLN A 746 -6.45 -45.65 -0.26
CA GLN A 746 -6.09 -45.68 -1.68
C GLN A 746 -7.19 -46.47 -2.40
N PRO A 747 -7.67 -46.02 -3.58
CA PRO A 747 -8.60 -46.77 -4.41
C PRO A 747 -8.05 -48.11 -4.88
#